data_AF-A0A1T4NUZ6-F1
#
_entry.id   AF-A0A1T4NUZ6-F1
#
_cell.length_a   1.000
_cell.length_b   1.000
_cell.length_c   1.000
_cell.angle_alpha   90.00
_cell.angle_beta   90.00
_cell.angle_gamma   90.00
#
_symmetry.space_group_name_H-M   'P 1'
#
loop_
_entity.id
_entity.type
_entity.pdbx_description
1 polymer ?
#
loop_
_entity_poly.entity_id
_entity_poly.type
_entity_poly.pdbx_seq_one_letter_code
_entity_poly.pdbx_strand_id
1 'polypeptide(L)'
;MAVNRVTYKIGDEDLILETGKIGKQANGCVYAQYAGTSVIATVCASSEVKEGLDFVPVTVEYNEKYYAAGKIPGGFVKREGRPKDKEILVSRLIDRPMRPLFEPAFGREIQIVPTCVSADGINPPDILAVIASSAAVSISDIPFHGPVAAARVAYIDGQYVINPTFYQQEKAQLEIVVAGTKDGFTMVEGGANEVSEEVMLGALEQAQGFITAMCELQEQLVAKCGKEKLPLAPLNVELANKEQIIADATPLLEKACFQDGKMARGKAIAAAKEQVAQKYAEQLSDEIQKKLFDSCFDDIQYNLLRKSILDKGLRIDGRKCDEIRPITCEVNVLPRPHGSALFTRGETQSLAVCTLGTTLDAQVYDDIDGERSENFILHYNFPPYSVGEVGRLTTGRREIGHGNLARRSLAAMVPPVTEFPYTVRVVSEIMESNGSSSQASTCGGCLAMLAAGVPMKKMVAGIAMGLITEPEGDNPYGNYKILSDILGEEDHLGDMDFKVAGTKDGITGFQMDIKIAGVTTQIMKEALAQAKAGRLHILSIMEKCIDKPQPISPFAPKILTMKISPDKIGALIGPGGKNIKALCAQYGVTINTEDDGTVQIYGKTGKSAEEARLAVKGICEDPEIGTIYNGTVKRIMDFGAFVEILPGKEGLCHISKLSRQRVEKVSDVLKEGQQIPVKLLEVDKMGRLNLSYVDALEEQKK
;
A
#
# COMPACT_ATOMS: atom_id res chain seq x y z
N MET A 1 34.18 -17.10 23.78
CA MET A 1 33.38 -17.79 22.75
C MET A 1 34.19 -17.85 21.48
N ALA A 2 34.30 -19.04 20.87
CA ALA A 2 34.87 -19.20 19.54
C ALA A 2 33.93 -18.54 18.50
N VAL A 3 34.51 -18.06 17.40
CA VAL A 3 33.72 -17.57 16.26
C VAL A 3 33.19 -18.79 15.51
N ASN A 4 31.88 -18.86 15.33
CA ASN A 4 31.22 -19.94 14.59
C ASN A 4 30.59 -19.38 13.32
N ARG A 5 30.80 -20.09 12.21
CA ARG A 5 30.32 -19.71 10.89
C ARG A 5 29.72 -20.91 10.16
N VAL A 6 28.63 -20.65 9.43
CA VAL A 6 28.05 -21.54 8.43
C VAL A 6 27.87 -20.76 7.13
N THR A 7 27.86 -21.45 6.00
CA THR A 7 27.82 -20.81 4.67
C THR A 7 26.98 -21.66 3.71
N TYR A 8 26.20 -20.99 2.87
CA TYR A 8 25.40 -21.58 1.82
C TYR A 8 25.65 -20.84 0.50
N LYS A 9 25.89 -21.57 -0.58
CA LYS A 9 26.25 -20.99 -1.87
C LYS A 9 25.01 -20.68 -2.71
N ILE A 10 24.89 -19.45 -3.19
CA ILE A 10 23.81 -18.98 -4.09
C ILE A 10 24.47 -18.43 -5.35
N GLY A 11 24.42 -19.19 -6.45
CA GLY A 11 25.20 -18.87 -7.64
C GLY A 11 26.70 -18.86 -7.32
N ASP A 12 27.36 -17.73 -7.59
CA ASP A 12 28.78 -17.54 -7.29
C ASP A 12 29.06 -16.92 -5.91
N GLU A 13 28.02 -16.43 -5.23
CA GLU A 13 28.12 -15.72 -3.96
C GLU A 13 27.79 -16.62 -2.76
N ASP A 14 28.37 -16.28 -1.61
CA ASP A 14 28.14 -16.98 -0.36
C ASP A 14 27.14 -16.21 0.53
N LEU A 15 26.11 -16.90 1.01
CA LEU A 15 25.31 -16.47 2.16
C LEU A 15 25.97 -17.01 3.43
N ILE A 16 26.29 -16.11 4.35
CA ILE A 16 27.07 -16.40 5.56
C ILE A 16 26.24 -16.07 6.79
N LEU A 17 26.24 -16.97 7.78
CA LEU A 17 25.78 -16.67 9.14
C LEU A 17 26.95 -16.87 10.11
N GLU A 18 27.31 -15.83 10.86
CA GLU A 18 28.42 -15.81 11.80
C GLU A 18 27.97 -15.35 13.20
N THR A 19 28.51 -15.97 14.25
CA THR A 19 28.31 -15.54 15.65
C THR A 19 29.58 -15.70 16.49
N GLY A 20 29.58 -15.14 17.71
CA GLY A 20 30.68 -15.24 18.67
C GLY A 20 31.71 -14.11 18.59
N LYS A 21 31.66 -13.27 17.55
CA LYS A 21 32.54 -12.10 17.36
C LYS A 21 31.95 -10.80 17.92
N ILE A 22 30.70 -10.49 17.61
CA ILE A 22 29.99 -9.25 17.96
C ILE A 22 28.74 -9.54 18.82
N GLY A 23 28.19 -8.52 19.48
CA GLY A 23 26.90 -8.62 20.19
C GLY A 23 26.85 -9.62 21.36
N LYS A 24 28.00 -9.91 22.00
CA LYS A 24 28.17 -11.02 22.94
C LYS A 24 27.33 -10.95 24.23
N GLN A 25 26.76 -9.78 24.55
CA GLN A 25 25.89 -9.60 25.72
C GLN A 25 24.44 -9.99 25.45
N ALA A 26 24.04 -10.11 24.17
CA ALA A 26 22.69 -10.51 23.82
C ALA A 26 22.46 -12.01 24.11
N ASN A 27 21.19 -12.40 24.30
CA ASN A 27 20.80 -13.81 24.37
C ASN A 27 21.20 -14.54 23.09
N GLY A 28 21.06 -13.89 21.93
CA GLY A 28 21.63 -14.35 20.66
C GLY A 28 22.03 -13.17 19.75
N CYS A 29 23.08 -13.35 18.97
CA CYS A 29 23.51 -12.38 17.96
C CYS A 29 24.09 -13.08 16.74
N VAL A 30 23.61 -12.72 15.55
CA VAL A 30 24.10 -13.24 14.27
C VAL A 30 24.44 -12.07 13.34
N TYR A 31 25.64 -12.12 12.77
CA TYR A 31 26.02 -11.34 11.59
C TYR A 31 25.69 -12.19 10.36
N ALA A 32 24.77 -11.71 9.54
CA ALA A 32 24.41 -12.33 8.28
C ALA A 32 24.93 -11.49 7.11
N GLN A 33 25.48 -12.14 6.09
CA GLN A 33 25.97 -11.48 4.89
C GLN A 33 25.54 -12.27 3.66
N TYR A 34 25.16 -11.57 2.60
CA TYR A 34 25.01 -12.12 1.26
C TYR A 34 25.47 -11.07 0.26
N ALA A 35 26.43 -11.43 -0.60
CA ALA A 35 27.14 -10.48 -1.46
C ALA A 35 27.65 -9.26 -0.66
N GLY A 36 27.30 -8.04 -1.07
CA GLY A 36 27.66 -6.80 -0.37
C GLY A 36 26.66 -6.35 0.71
N THR A 37 25.56 -7.06 0.89
CA THR A 37 24.52 -6.75 1.88
C THR A 37 24.78 -7.49 3.20
N SER A 38 24.61 -6.81 4.33
CA SER A 38 24.84 -7.38 5.67
C SER A 38 23.86 -6.86 6.72
N VAL A 39 23.38 -7.79 7.55
CA VAL A 39 22.47 -7.52 8.67
C VAL A 39 23.05 -8.07 9.96
N ILE A 40 23.03 -7.28 11.03
CA ILE A 40 23.30 -7.75 12.39
C ILE A 40 21.96 -7.92 13.09
N ALA A 41 21.60 -9.15 13.45
CA ALA A 41 20.43 -9.43 14.24
C ALA A 41 20.81 -9.77 15.68
N THR A 42 20.17 -9.10 16.64
CA THR A 42 20.29 -9.40 18.08
C THR A 42 18.93 -9.76 18.66
N VAL A 43 18.91 -10.68 19.62
CA VAL A 43 17.75 -10.96 20.46
C VAL A 43 18.12 -10.85 21.94
N CYS A 44 17.24 -10.22 22.71
CA CYS A 44 17.32 -10.16 24.17
C CYS A 44 15.98 -10.59 24.78
N ALA A 45 16.05 -11.22 25.96
CA ALA A 45 14.90 -11.50 26.82
C ALA A 45 15.05 -10.77 28.16
N SER A 46 13.92 -10.32 28.74
CA SER A 46 13.91 -9.77 30.10
C SER A 46 14.27 -10.82 31.14
N SER A 47 14.87 -10.41 32.26
CA SER A 47 15.08 -11.30 33.41
C SER A 47 13.79 -11.59 34.18
N GLU A 48 12.84 -10.65 34.15
CA GLU A 48 11.53 -10.77 34.81
C GLU A 48 10.60 -11.70 34.03
N VAL A 49 9.97 -12.63 34.75
CA VAL A 49 9.00 -13.60 34.24
C VAL A 49 7.61 -13.20 34.73
N LYS A 50 6.66 -13.07 33.81
CA LYS A 50 5.25 -12.80 34.08
C LYS A 50 4.43 -14.06 33.78
N GLU A 51 3.73 -14.56 34.79
CA GLU A 51 2.88 -15.74 34.67
C GLU A 51 1.48 -15.38 34.14
N GLY A 52 0.88 -16.31 33.39
CA GLY A 52 -0.50 -16.16 32.90
C GLY A 52 -0.67 -15.08 31.83
N LEU A 53 0.32 -14.89 30.97
CA LEU A 53 0.16 -14.11 29.74
C LEU A 53 -0.60 -14.95 28.70
N ASP A 54 -1.60 -14.34 28.08
CA ASP A 54 -2.38 -14.86 26.95
C ASP A 54 -1.74 -14.51 25.59
N PHE A 55 -0.62 -13.78 25.59
CA PHE A 55 0.13 -13.40 24.39
C PHE A 55 1.64 -13.49 24.62
N VAL A 56 2.40 -13.59 23.52
CA VAL A 56 3.87 -13.48 23.55
C VAL A 56 4.27 -12.01 23.46
N PRO A 57 4.94 -11.43 24.47
CA PRO A 57 5.40 -10.04 24.46
C PRO A 57 6.70 -9.89 23.64
N VAL A 58 6.64 -10.24 22.35
CA VAL A 58 7.75 -10.06 21.41
C VAL A 58 7.61 -8.75 20.63
N THR A 59 8.70 -8.00 20.54
CA THR A 59 8.85 -6.78 19.75
C THR A 59 9.96 -6.95 18.74
N VAL A 60 9.66 -6.71 17.47
CA VAL A 60 10.66 -6.68 16.38
C VAL A 60 10.86 -5.25 15.91
N GLU A 61 12.12 -4.82 15.78
CA GLU A 61 12.51 -3.48 15.33
C GLU A 61 13.64 -3.57 14.31
N TYR A 62 13.25 -3.71 13.03
CA TYR A 62 14.19 -3.61 11.92
C TYR A 62 14.62 -2.16 11.71
N ASN A 63 15.92 -1.94 11.53
CA ASN A 63 16.52 -0.62 11.36
C ASN A 63 17.45 -0.58 10.14
N GLU A 64 17.35 0.49 9.35
CA GLU A 64 18.24 0.78 8.24
C GLU A 64 19.16 1.94 8.58
N LYS A 65 20.48 1.72 8.49
CA LYS A 65 21.46 2.77 8.71
C LYS A 65 21.88 3.37 7.40
N TYR A 66 21.87 4.70 7.27
CA TYR A 66 22.22 5.35 6.01
C TYR A 66 23.67 5.09 5.60
N TYR A 67 24.56 4.90 6.58
CA TYR A 67 25.93 4.49 6.32
C TYR A 67 26.02 3.12 5.62
N ALA A 68 25.00 2.26 5.71
CA ALA A 68 24.98 0.96 5.04
C ALA A 68 25.09 1.12 3.51
N ALA A 69 24.54 2.21 2.98
CA ALA A 69 24.65 2.60 1.57
C ALA A 69 25.66 3.74 1.34
N GLY A 70 26.50 4.08 2.33
CA GLY A 70 27.44 5.21 2.25
C GLY A 70 26.77 6.59 2.16
N LYS A 71 25.51 6.72 2.60
CA LYS A 71 24.72 7.96 2.53
C LYS A 71 24.72 8.71 3.87
N ILE A 72 24.49 10.03 3.80
CA ILE A 72 24.12 10.87 4.94
C ILE A 72 22.61 11.15 4.84
N PRO A 73 21.82 11.07 5.94
CA PRO A 73 20.38 11.34 5.88
C PRO A 73 20.01 12.70 5.26
N GLY A 74 19.00 12.72 4.38
CA GLY A 74 18.60 13.91 3.62
C GLY A 74 17.98 15.03 4.46
N GLY A 75 17.32 14.70 5.58
CA GLY A 75 16.59 15.66 6.42
C GLY A 75 17.44 16.78 7.06
N PHE A 76 16.77 17.74 7.71
CA PHE A 76 17.44 18.81 8.46
C PHE A 76 18.36 18.26 9.56
N VAL A 77 17.90 17.22 10.24
CA VAL A 77 18.69 16.47 11.23
C VAL A 77 19.45 15.37 10.49
N LYS A 78 20.78 15.40 10.53
CA LYS A 78 21.67 14.42 9.88
C LYS A 78 21.82 13.14 10.71
N ARG A 79 20.70 12.56 11.14
CA ARG A 79 20.59 11.35 11.96
C ARG A 79 19.31 10.61 11.62
N GLU A 80 19.35 9.28 11.68
CA GLU A 80 18.14 8.45 11.55
C GLU A 80 17.12 8.83 12.63
N GLY A 81 15.87 9.05 12.19
CA GLY A 81 14.77 9.54 13.02
C GLY A 81 13.82 8.42 13.42
N ARG A 82 12.51 8.70 13.31
CA ARG A 82 11.46 7.69 13.51
C ARG A 82 11.57 6.58 12.45
N PRO A 83 11.18 5.33 12.77
CA PRO A 83 11.10 4.27 11.78
C PRO A 83 10.24 4.67 10.59
N LYS A 84 10.73 4.37 9.39
CA LYS A 84 10.01 4.58 8.14
C LYS A 84 9.04 3.44 7.86
N ASP A 85 8.13 3.65 6.91
CA ASP A 85 7.16 2.63 6.51
C ASP A 85 7.85 1.33 6.08
N LYS A 86 8.93 1.41 5.30
CA LYS A 86 9.72 0.23 4.91
C LYS A 86 10.25 -0.53 6.13
N GLU A 87 10.83 0.18 7.11
CA GLU A 87 11.36 -0.45 8.31
C GLU A 87 10.28 -1.13 9.15
N ILE A 88 9.10 -0.51 9.24
CA ILE A 88 7.92 -1.07 9.91
C ILE A 88 7.39 -2.30 9.16
N LEU A 89 7.34 -2.26 7.82
CA LEU A 89 6.91 -3.39 6.99
C LEU A 89 7.86 -4.58 7.12
N VAL A 90 9.18 -4.36 7.10
CA VAL A 90 10.17 -5.43 7.31
C VAL A 90 10.10 -5.95 8.75
N SER A 91 9.89 -5.09 9.75
CA SER A 91 9.67 -5.54 11.13
C SER A 91 8.47 -6.49 11.22
N ARG A 92 7.37 -6.18 10.51
CA ARG A 92 6.19 -7.05 10.44
C ARG A 92 6.47 -8.34 9.66
N LEU A 93 7.25 -8.27 8.59
CA LEU A 93 7.66 -9.42 7.79
C LEU A 93 8.43 -10.45 8.63
N ILE A 94 9.23 -9.99 9.58
CA ILE A 94 9.99 -10.83 10.53
C ILE A 94 9.09 -11.33 11.67
N ASP A 95 8.28 -10.45 12.25
CA ASP A 95 7.41 -10.75 13.40
C ASP A 95 6.36 -11.83 13.07
N ARG A 96 5.59 -11.65 11.99
CA ARG A 96 4.47 -12.51 11.59
C ARG A 96 4.81 -14.01 11.58
N PRO A 97 5.87 -14.47 10.88
CA PRO A 97 6.17 -15.89 10.82
C PRO A 97 6.86 -16.44 12.08
N MET A 98 7.44 -15.58 12.93
CA MET A 98 8.15 -16.01 14.15
C MET A 98 7.25 -16.04 15.38
N ARG A 99 6.30 -15.10 15.51
CA ARG A 99 5.44 -14.95 16.71
C ARG A 99 4.71 -16.23 17.12
N PRO A 100 4.10 -17.00 16.20
CA PRO A 100 3.40 -18.24 16.57
C PRO A 100 4.32 -19.35 17.10
N LEU A 101 5.63 -19.25 16.89
CA LEU A 101 6.60 -20.28 17.28
C LEU A 101 7.23 -20.01 18.65
N PHE A 102 6.86 -18.91 19.32
CA PHE A 102 7.23 -18.67 20.70
C PHE A 102 6.17 -19.23 21.64
N GLU A 103 6.62 -19.72 22.80
CA GLU A 103 5.73 -20.22 23.85
C GLU A 103 5.19 -19.05 24.68
N PRO A 104 3.86 -18.81 24.75
CA PRO A 104 3.28 -17.82 25.67
C PRO A 104 3.70 -18.07 27.12
N ALA A 105 3.84 -19.34 27.50
CA ALA A 105 4.32 -19.77 28.81
C ALA A 105 5.77 -19.35 29.12
N PHE A 106 6.54 -18.83 28.15
CA PHE A 106 7.87 -18.29 28.44
C PHE A 106 7.82 -17.05 29.33
N GLY A 107 6.75 -16.26 29.24
CA GLY A 107 6.44 -15.18 30.19
C GLY A 107 7.41 -14.00 30.23
N ARG A 108 8.44 -13.95 29.36
CA ARG A 108 9.45 -12.88 29.33
C ARG A 108 9.27 -12.00 28.11
N GLU A 109 9.54 -10.71 28.26
CA GLU A 109 9.59 -9.76 27.14
C GLU A 109 10.76 -10.10 26.22
N ILE A 110 10.52 -10.17 24.92
CA ILE A 110 11.51 -10.52 23.89
C ILE A 110 11.68 -9.32 22.95
N GLN A 111 12.91 -8.89 22.72
CA GLN A 111 13.22 -7.85 21.73
C GLN A 111 14.16 -8.39 20.67
N ILE A 112 13.76 -8.30 19.39
CA ILE A 112 14.55 -8.70 18.23
C ILE A 112 14.89 -7.44 17.44
N VAL A 113 16.18 -7.15 17.26
CA VAL A 113 16.67 -5.93 16.59
C VAL A 113 17.60 -6.30 15.44
N PRO A 114 17.06 -6.53 14.24
CA PRO A 114 17.84 -6.65 13.02
C PRO A 114 18.21 -5.27 12.47
N THR A 115 19.50 -5.03 12.27
CA THR A 115 20.03 -3.77 11.75
C THR A 115 20.78 -4.02 10.45
N CYS A 116 20.32 -3.40 9.35
CA CYS A 116 21.07 -3.38 8.09
C CYS A 116 22.27 -2.44 8.23
N VAL A 117 23.47 -2.99 8.07
CA VAL A 117 24.75 -2.29 8.29
C VAL A 117 25.62 -2.18 7.03
N SER A 118 25.27 -2.91 5.97
CA SER A 118 25.86 -2.79 4.63
C SER A 118 24.77 -3.14 3.61
N ALA A 119 24.68 -2.36 2.53
CA ALA A 119 23.75 -2.59 1.43
C ALA A 119 24.48 -2.38 0.10
N ASP A 120 24.35 -3.33 -0.81
CA ASP A 120 25.00 -3.28 -2.13
C ASP A 120 24.21 -2.52 -3.20
N GLY A 121 22.96 -2.12 -2.90
CA GLY A 121 22.05 -1.48 -3.85
C GLY A 121 21.52 -2.41 -4.94
N ILE A 122 21.75 -3.72 -4.82
CA ILE A 122 21.35 -4.75 -5.79
C ILE A 122 20.36 -5.71 -5.13
N ASN A 123 20.70 -6.20 -3.94
CA ASN A 123 19.98 -7.23 -3.21
C ASN A 123 19.21 -6.61 -2.04
N PRO A 124 17.87 -6.77 -1.97
CA PRO A 124 17.10 -6.30 -0.83
C PRO A 124 17.53 -6.99 0.49
N PRO A 125 17.66 -6.24 1.59
CA PRO A 125 18.13 -6.78 2.87
C PRO A 125 17.07 -7.54 3.67
N ASP A 126 15.80 -7.46 3.29
CA ASP A 126 14.67 -7.94 4.09
C ASP A 126 14.64 -9.46 4.29
N ILE A 127 14.89 -10.24 3.24
CA ILE A 127 15.00 -11.71 3.34
C ILE A 127 16.16 -12.11 4.23
N LEU A 128 17.32 -11.47 4.07
CA LEU A 128 18.48 -11.71 4.92
C LEU A 128 18.18 -11.34 6.38
N ALA A 129 17.40 -10.29 6.63
CA ALA A 129 16.98 -9.88 7.96
C ALA A 129 16.07 -10.90 8.64
N VAL A 130 15.15 -11.54 7.90
CA VAL A 130 14.33 -12.66 8.43
C VAL A 130 15.24 -13.82 8.86
N ILE A 131 16.12 -14.26 7.96
CA ILE A 131 17.04 -15.39 8.22
C ILE A 131 17.96 -15.07 9.41
N ALA A 132 18.53 -13.87 9.46
CA ALA A 132 19.41 -13.44 10.56
C ALA A 132 18.68 -13.39 11.90
N SER A 133 17.45 -12.86 11.91
CA SER A 133 16.62 -12.77 13.12
C SER A 133 16.26 -14.14 13.65
N SER A 134 15.82 -15.05 12.77
CA SER A 134 15.50 -16.41 13.17
C SER A 134 16.74 -17.18 13.65
N ALA A 135 17.89 -17.00 13.00
CA ALA A 135 19.14 -17.60 13.43
C ALA A 135 19.56 -17.10 14.82
N ALA A 136 19.46 -15.79 15.08
CA ALA A 136 19.79 -15.19 16.36
C ALA A 136 18.92 -15.73 17.50
N VAL A 137 17.61 -15.89 17.27
CA VAL A 137 16.69 -16.52 18.24
C VAL A 137 17.02 -18.00 18.42
N SER A 138 17.27 -18.72 17.33
CA SER A 138 17.53 -20.16 17.36
C SER A 138 18.78 -20.51 18.17
N ILE A 139 19.87 -19.75 18.04
CA ILE A 139 21.10 -19.96 18.83
C ILE A 139 21.00 -19.48 20.28
N SER A 140 19.98 -18.68 20.60
CA SER A 140 19.80 -18.12 21.94
C SER A 140 19.30 -19.16 22.94
N ASP A 141 19.21 -18.76 24.20
CA ASP A 141 18.59 -19.50 25.29
C ASP A 141 17.06 -19.30 25.37
N ILE A 142 16.42 -18.61 24.41
CA ILE A 142 14.97 -18.43 24.37
C ILE A 142 14.29 -19.67 23.74
N PRO A 143 13.25 -20.26 24.38
CA PRO A 143 12.40 -21.29 23.80
C PRO A 143 11.70 -20.78 22.53
N PHE A 144 11.92 -21.50 21.42
CA PHE A 144 11.46 -21.12 20.10
C PHE A 144 11.38 -22.37 19.20
N HIS A 145 10.22 -22.60 18.58
CA HIS A 145 9.92 -23.76 17.73
C HIS A 145 10.25 -23.52 16.24
N GLY A 146 11.28 -22.71 15.97
CA GLY A 146 11.81 -22.54 14.62
C GLY A 146 12.91 -23.55 14.27
N PRO A 147 13.80 -23.25 13.31
CA PRO A 147 13.98 -21.95 12.66
C PRO A 147 12.90 -21.62 11.61
N VAL A 148 12.90 -20.36 11.18
CA VAL A 148 12.11 -19.82 10.08
C VAL A 148 13.07 -19.24 9.05
N ALA A 149 12.72 -19.37 7.78
CA ALA A 149 13.37 -18.66 6.69
C ALA A 149 12.32 -18.03 5.77
N ALA A 150 12.79 -17.16 4.87
CA ALA A 150 11.95 -16.54 3.85
C ALA A 150 12.63 -16.58 2.48
N ALA A 151 11.82 -16.50 1.45
CA ALA A 151 12.23 -16.31 0.07
C ALA A 151 11.34 -15.24 -0.57
N ARG A 152 11.94 -14.38 -1.40
CA ARG A 152 11.19 -13.50 -2.30
C ARG A 152 11.10 -14.19 -3.65
N VAL A 153 9.92 -14.31 -4.23
CA VAL A 153 9.71 -14.94 -5.53
C VAL A 153 9.11 -13.93 -6.49
N ALA A 154 9.78 -13.72 -7.62
CA ALA A 154 9.24 -12.94 -8.73
C ALA A 154 8.88 -13.84 -9.92
N TYR A 155 7.84 -13.45 -10.66
CA TYR A 155 7.53 -14.04 -11.97
C TYR A 155 7.86 -13.05 -13.08
N ILE A 156 8.83 -13.36 -13.92
CA ILE A 156 9.37 -12.48 -14.96
C ILE A 156 9.46 -13.29 -16.26
N ASP A 157 8.88 -12.77 -17.33
CA ASP A 157 8.95 -13.38 -18.68
C ASP A 157 8.64 -14.89 -18.73
N GLY A 158 7.68 -15.35 -17.92
CA GLY A 158 7.27 -16.76 -17.87
C GLY A 158 8.07 -17.64 -16.91
N GLN A 159 8.98 -17.08 -16.12
CA GLN A 159 9.87 -17.82 -15.23
C GLN A 159 9.81 -17.30 -13.78
N TYR A 160 9.96 -18.22 -12.83
CA TYR A 160 10.12 -17.88 -11.43
C TYR A 160 11.57 -17.59 -11.09
N VAL A 161 11.81 -16.49 -10.38
CA VAL A 161 13.13 -16.05 -9.91
C VAL A 161 13.09 -15.94 -8.39
N ILE A 162 13.96 -16.69 -7.71
CA ILE A 162 14.13 -16.64 -6.26
C ILE A 162 15.11 -15.54 -5.88
N ASN A 163 14.74 -14.77 -4.86
CA ASN A 163 15.46 -13.61 -4.34
C ASN A 163 15.91 -12.65 -5.45
N PRO A 164 14.96 -12.12 -6.25
CA PRO A 164 15.27 -11.21 -7.36
C PRO A 164 15.92 -9.91 -6.87
N THR A 165 16.83 -9.36 -7.66
CA THR A 165 17.41 -8.03 -7.43
C THR A 165 16.36 -6.93 -7.56
N PHE A 166 16.65 -5.71 -7.08
CA PHE A 166 15.74 -4.56 -7.26
C PHE A 166 15.33 -4.37 -8.72
N TYR A 167 16.29 -4.45 -9.66
CA TYR A 167 16.03 -4.32 -11.09
C TYR A 167 15.14 -5.43 -11.66
N GLN A 168 15.29 -6.66 -11.18
CA GLN A 168 14.43 -7.77 -11.60
C GLN A 168 13.00 -7.58 -11.08
N GLN A 169 12.84 -7.06 -9.85
CA GLN A 169 11.52 -6.81 -9.27
C GLN A 169 10.72 -5.76 -10.05
N GLU A 170 11.36 -4.72 -10.58
CA GLU A 170 10.68 -3.71 -11.41
C GLU A 170 10.02 -4.28 -12.67
N LYS A 171 10.53 -5.42 -13.17
CA LYS A 171 10.00 -6.12 -14.35
C LYS A 171 9.03 -7.23 -14.02
N ALA A 172 8.79 -7.50 -12.73
CA ALA A 172 8.04 -8.64 -12.29
C ALA A 172 6.53 -8.46 -12.52
N GLN A 173 5.89 -9.51 -13.02
CA GLN A 173 4.43 -9.62 -13.09
C GLN A 173 3.82 -10.05 -11.75
N LEU A 174 4.57 -10.79 -10.94
CA LEU A 174 4.24 -11.19 -9.58
C LEU A 174 5.49 -10.97 -8.73
N GLU A 175 5.32 -10.43 -7.52
CA GLU A 175 6.35 -10.42 -6.51
C GLU A 175 5.72 -10.71 -5.14
N ILE A 176 6.10 -11.83 -4.55
CA ILE A 176 5.65 -12.27 -3.24
C ILE A 176 6.84 -12.58 -2.35
N VAL A 177 6.69 -12.37 -1.05
CA VAL A 177 7.55 -12.93 -0.02
C VAL A 177 6.81 -14.07 0.65
N VAL A 178 7.49 -15.20 0.76
CA VAL A 178 7.01 -16.41 1.43
C VAL A 178 7.95 -16.69 2.59
N ALA A 179 7.41 -16.91 3.78
CA ALA A 179 8.15 -17.31 4.97
C ALA A 179 7.55 -18.59 5.56
N GLY A 180 8.39 -19.40 6.19
CA GLY A 180 7.98 -20.67 6.75
C GLY A 180 9.09 -21.41 7.49
N THR A 181 8.73 -22.57 8.02
CA THR A 181 9.65 -23.56 8.57
C THR A 181 9.97 -24.60 7.49
N LYS A 182 10.76 -25.63 7.84
CA LYS A 182 10.97 -26.78 6.94
C LYS A 182 9.69 -27.59 6.66
N ASP A 183 8.70 -27.47 7.53
CA ASP A 183 7.46 -28.27 7.49
C ASP A 183 6.32 -27.56 6.75
N GLY A 184 6.43 -26.25 6.49
CA GLY A 184 5.43 -25.52 5.72
C GLY A 184 5.54 -24.00 5.81
N PHE A 185 4.73 -23.33 5.01
CA PHE A 185 4.64 -21.87 5.01
C PHE A 185 3.86 -21.38 6.23
N THR A 186 4.32 -20.27 6.81
CA THR A 186 3.64 -19.57 7.91
C THR A 186 3.09 -18.23 7.47
N MET A 187 3.68 -17.62 6.43
CA MET A 187 3.29 -16.29 5.98
C MET A 187 3.57 -16.10 4.50
N VAL A 188 2.65 -15.42 3.81
CA VAL A 188 2.86 -14.90 2.45
C VAL A 188 2.40 -13.45 2.39
N GLU A 189 3.13 -12.61 1.65
CA GLU A 189 2.72 -11.24 1.34
C GLU A 189 3.27 -10.80 -0.01
N GLY A 190 2.42 -10.28 -0.89
CA GLY A 190 2.85 -9.86 -2.21
C GLY A 190 1.83 -9.06 -3.02
N GLY A 191 2.29 -8.64 -4.19
CA GLY A 191 1.51 -7.94 -5.20
C GLY A 191 1.76 -8.54 -6.58
N ALA A 192 0.83 -8.26 -7.49
CA ALA A 192 0.90 -8.75 -8.86
C ALA A 192 0.26 -7.78 -9.85
N ASN A 193 0.65 -7.90 -11.10
CA ASN A 193 0.04 -7.26 -12.25
C ASN A 193 -0.90 -8.26 -12.95
N GLU A 194 -1.98 -8.64 -12.26
CA GLU A 194 -3.05 -9.49 -12.79
C GLU A 194 -2.58 -10.90 -13.21
N VAL A 195 -2.01 -11.66 -12.28
CA VAL A 195 -1.59 -13.05 -12.54
C VAL A 195 -2.68 -14.07 -12.19
N SER A 196 -2.64 -15.26 -12.79
CA SER A 196 -3.58 -16.33 -12.47
C SER A 196 -3.34 -16.92 -11.07
N GLU A 197 -4.36 -17.59 -10.52
CA GLU A 197 -4.24 -18.39 -9.31
C GLU A 197 -3.16 -19.49 -9.44
N GLU A 198 -2.96 -20.05 -10.63
CA GLU A 198 -1.93 -21.06 -10.91
C GLU A 198 -0.51 -20.48 -10.82
N VAL A 199 -0.30 -19.28 -11.37
CA VAL A 199 1.01 -18.60 -11.28
C VAL A 199 1.37 -18.30 -9.82
N MET A 200 0.37 -17.90 -9.01
CA MET A 200 0.55 -17.69 -7.56
C MET A 200 0.94 -18.99 -6.85
N LEU A 201 0.25 -20.10 -7.10
CA LEU A 201 0.57 -21.40 -6.49
C LEU A 201 1.98 -21.86 -6.86
N GLY A 202 2.35 -21.75 -8.14
CA GLY A 202 3.71 -22.09 -8.57
C GLY A 202 4.78 -21.25 -7.88
N ALA A 203 4.52 -19.97 -7.59
CA ALA A 203 5.46 -19.14 -6.84
C ALA A 203 5.66 -19.63 -5.39
N LEU A 204 4.60 -20.12 -4.74
CA LEU A 204 4.70 -20.73 -3.41
C LEU A 204 5.56 -22.00 -3.45
N GLU A 205 5.32 -22.88 -4.44
CA GLU A 205 6.08 -24.12 -4.60
C GLU A 205 7.59 -23.85 -4.81
N GLN A 206 7.94 -22.84 -5.60
CA GLN A 206 9.35 -22.48 -5.84
C GLN A 206 10.05 -21.94 -4.58
N ALA A 207 9.32 -21.33 -3.64
CA ALA A 207 9.91 -20.81 -2.41
C ALA A 207 10.38 -21.92 -1.45
N GLN A 208 9.71 -23.08 -1.45
CA GLN A 208 9.89 -24.13 -0.45
C GLN A 208 11.35 -24.61 -0.36
N GLY A 209 11.97 -24.92 -1.50
CA GLY A 209 13.32 -25.48 -1.53
C GLY A 209 14.35 -24.54 -0.89
N PHE A 210 14.25 -23.23 -1.14
CA PHE A 210 15.15 -22.25 -0.54
C PHE A 210 14.91 -22.09 0.97
N ILE A 211 13.64 -22.03 1.38
CA ILE A 211 13.26 -21.92 2.81
C ILE A 211 13.81 -23.11 3.60
N THR A 212 13.61 -24.34 3.11
CA THR A 212 14.13 -25.56 3.75
C THR A 212 15.65 -25.50 3.90
N ALA A 213 16.38 -25.17 2.83
CA ALA A 213 17.84 -25.07 2.87
C ALA A 213 18.34 -24.02 3.87
N MET A 214 17.64 -22.89 4.00
CA MET A 214 17.99 -21.84 4.97
C MET A 214 17.66 -22.23 6.40
N CYS A 215 16.59 -23.00 6.64
CA CYS A 215 16.30 -23.59 7.94
C CYS A 215 17.40 -24.58 8.35
N GLU A 216 17.81 -25.47 7.45
CA GLU A 216 18.91 -26.43 7.69
C GLU A 216 20.23 -25.71 7.98
N LEU A 217 20.53 -24.61 7.29
CA LEU A 217 21.71 -23.79 7.55
C LEU A 217 21.70 -23.22 8.98
N GLN A 218 20.54 -22.78 9.47
CA GLN A 218 20.38 -22.29 10.84
C GLN A 218 20.53 -23.43 11.86
N GLU A 219 19.95 -24.60 11.60
CA GLU A 219 20.12 -25.80 12.44
C GLU A 219 21.60 -26.20 12.55
N GLN A 220 22.38 -26.11 11.46
CA GLN A 220 23.83 -26.33 11.50
C GLN A 220 24.55 -25.33 12.42
N LEU A 221 24.12 -24.06 12.46
CA LEU A 221 24.69 -23.06 13.36
C LEU A 221 24.32 -23.37 14.82
N VAL A 222 23.06 -23.75 15.08
CA VAL A 222 22.59 -24.18 16.42
C VAL A 222 23.40 -25.38 16.91
N ALA A 223 23.66 -26.37 16.06
CA ALA A 223 24.47 -27.53 16.44
C ALA A 223 25.91 -27.17 16.86
N LYS A 224 26.47 -26.08 16.32
CA LYS A 224 27.82 -25.60 16.66
C LYS A 224 27.86 -24.76 17.93
N CYS A 225 26.83 -23.95 18.20
CA CYS A 225 26.90 -22.92 19.24
C CYS A 225 25.58 -22.51 19.91
N GLY A 226 24.51 -23.30 19.75
CA GLY A 226 23.24 -23.07 20.42
C GLY A 226 23.37 -23.13 21.94
N LYS A 227 22.67 -22.23 22.63
CA LYS A 227 22.58 -22.23 24.09
C LYS A 227 21.47 -23.16 24.57
N GLU A 228 21.62 -23.67 25.79
CA GLU A 228 20.55 -24.37 26.50
C GLU A 228 19.35 -23.44 26.68
N LYS A 229 18.13 -23.95 26.44
CA LYS A 229 16.91 -23.16 26.52
C LYS A 229 16.54 -22.90 27.97
N LEU A 230 16.20 -21.67 28.28
CA LEU A 230 15.65 -21.27 29.57
C LEU A 230 14.32 -21.98 29.81
N PRO A 231 13.99 -22.31 31.07
CA PRO A 231 12.73 -22.95 31.40
C PRO A 231 11.56 -22.02 31.10
N LEU A 232 10.43 -22.63 30.72
CA LEU A 232 9.13 -21.98 30.70
C LEU A 232 8.70 -21.63 32.12
N ALA A 233 7.76 -20.69 32.26
CA ALA A 233 7.09 -20.39 33.52
C ALA A 233 5.94 -21.39 33.71
N PRO A 234 6.06 -22.39 34.61
CA PRO A 234 5.00 -23.37 34.80
C PRO A 234 3.82 -22.72 35.52
N LEU A 235 2.63 -22.79 34.92
CA LEU A 235 1.37 -22.58 35.65
C LEU A 235 1.08 -23.87 36.44
N ASN A 236 1.40 -23.85 37.74
CA ASN A 236 1.22 -25.01 38.63
C ASN A 236 -0.21 -25.15 39.22
N VAL A 237 -1.18 -24.37 38.71
CA VAL A 237 -2.54 -24.30 39.28
C VAL A 237 -3.55 -24.65 38.19
N GLU A 238 -4.39 -25.65 38.45
CA GLU A 238 -5.51 -26.03 37.59
C GLU A 238 -6.81 -25.34 38.01
N LEU A 239 -7.75 -25.21 37.07
CA LEU A 239 -9.08 -24.66 37.35
C LEU A 239 -9.86 -25.66 38.22
N ALA A 240 -10.22 -25.28 39.44
CA ALA A 240 -11.10 -26.10 40.27
C ALA A 240 -12.51 -26.19 39.63
N ASN A 241 -13.18 -27.33 39.79
CA ASN A 241 -14.51 -27.58 39.21
C ASN A 241 -14.59 -27.41 37.67
N LYS A 242 -13.46 -27.55 36.95
CA LYS A 242 -13.39 -27.32 35.49
C LYS A 242 -14.49 -28.04 34.72
N GLU A 243 -14.70 -29.33 34.99
CA GLU A 243 -15.71 -30.14 34.29
C GLU A 243 -17.14 -29.63 34.54
N GLN A 244 -17.46 -29.25 35.78
CA GLN A 244 -18.77 -28.71 36.14
C GLN A 244 -18.99 -27.32 35.54
N ILE A 245 -17.95 -26.48 35.53
CA ILE A 245 -17.98 -25.16 34.87
C ILE A 245 -18.28 -25.33 33.37
N ILE A 246 -17.60 -26.27 32.69
CA ILE A 246 -17.85 -26.58 31.28
C ILE A 246 -19.30 -27.03 31.08
N ALA A 247 -19.80 -27.93 31.91
CA ALA A 247 -21.17 -28.43 31.81
C ALA A 247 -22.23 -27.34 32.02
N ASP A 248 -22.01 -26.40 32.94
CA ASP A 248 -22.91 -25.27 33.18
C ASP A 248 -22.85 -24.20 32.07
N ALA A 249 -21.64 -23.92 31.56
CA ALA A 249 -21.41 -22.86 30.59
C ALA A 249 -21.84 -23.26 29.17
N THR A 250 -21.63 -24.51 28.78
CA THR A 250 -21.84 -24.99 27.40
C THR A 250 -23.25 -24.68 26.88
N PRO A 251 -24.36 -25.01 27.57
CA PRO A 251 -25.71 -24.73 27.07
C PRO A 251 -26.01 -23.22 26.94
N LEU A 252 -25.44 -22.39 27.81
CA LEU A 252 -25.60 -20.95 27.75
C LEU A 252 -24.82 -20.35 26.57
N LEU A 253 -23.59 -20.81 26.36
CA LEU A 253 -22.72 -20.38 25.27
C LEU A 253 -23.20 -20.89 23.91
N GLU A 254 -23.78 -22.09 23.81
CA GLU A 254 -24.42 -22.58 22.59
C GLU A 254 -25.54 -21.66 22.10
N LYS A 255 -26.25 -20.98 23.01
CA LYS A 255 -27.25 -19.97 22.63
C LYS A 255 -26.63 -18.60 22.39
N ALA A 256 -25.67 -18.20 23.22
CA ALA A 256 -25.07 -16.87 23.16
C ALA A 256 -24.18 -16.68 21.92
N CYS A 257 -23.40 -17.70 21.55
CA CYS A 257 -22.44 -17.61 20.44
C CYS A 257 -23.12 -17.44 19.08
N PHE A 258 -24.37 -17.88 18.92
CA PHE A 258 -25.12 -17.81 17.66
C PHE A 258 -26.17 -16.69 17.66
N GLN A 259 -25.96 -15.65 18.48
CA GLN A 259 -26.72 -14.41 18.39
C GLN A 259 -26.28 -13.58 17.19
N ASP A 260 -27.26 -12.98 16.52
CA ASP A 260 -27.03 -12.10 15.37
C ASP A 260 -26.46 -10.76 15.81
N GLY A 261 -25.44 -10.28 15.08
CA GLY A 261 -24.77 -9.01 15.30
C GLY A 261 -23.66 -9.07 16.37
N LYS A 262 -22.49 -8.50 16.05
CA LYS A 262 -21.28 -8.57 16.89
C LYS A 262 -21.52 -8.11 18.32
N MET A 263 -22.15 -6.93 18.48
CA MET A 263 -22.36 -6.34 19.81
C MET A 263 -23.40 -7.09 20.64
N ALA A 264 -24.47 -7.59 20.03
CA ALA A 264 -25.50 -8.35 20.72
C ALA A 264 -24.95 -9.69 21.20
N ARG A 265 -24.18 -10.37 20.33
CA ARG A 265 -23.43 -11.59 20.67
C ARG A 265 -22.45 -11.37 21.81
N GLY A 266 -21.62 -10.33 21.74
CA GLY A 266 -20.67 -10.00 22.81
C GLY A 266 -21.36 -9.79 24.17
N LYS A 267 -22.51 -9.10 24.18
CA LYS A 267 -23.32 -8.94 25.41
C LYS A 267 -23.91 -10.26 25.91
N ALA A 268 -24.38 -11.12 25.02
CA ALA A 268 -24.94 -12.42 25.39
C ALA A 268 -23.87 -13.35 25.99
N ILE A 269 -22.66 -13.36 25.42
CA ILE A 269 -21.52 -14.13 25.94
C ILE A 269 -21.11 -13.60 27.31
N ALA A 270 -20.99 -12.28 27.47
CA ALA A 270 -20.67 -11.66 28.76
C ALA A 270 -21.72 -12.00 29.83
N ALA A 271 -23.01 -11.97 29.49
CA ALA A 271 -24.09 -12.34 30.41
C ALA A 271 -24.04 -13.82 30.80
N ALA A 272 -23.78 -14.72 29.84
CA ALA A 272 -23.59 -16.14 30.12
C ALA A 272 -22.41 -16.39 31.06
N LYS A 273 -21.29 -15.69 30.82
CA LYS A 273 -20.09 -15.75 31.65
C LYS A 273 -20.34 -15.25 33.08
N GLU A 274 -21.04 -14.12 33.22
CA GLU A 274 -21.41 -13.57 34.53
C GLU A 274 -22.33 -14.53 35.30
N GLN A 275 -23.32 -15.13 34.63
CA GLN A 275 -24.24 -16.08 35.25
C GLN A 275 -23.50 -17.30 35.83
N VAL A 276 -22.53 -17.87 35.10
CA VAL A 276 -21.73 -18.98 35.62
C VAL A 276 -20.76 -18.49 36.69
N ALA A 277 -20.14 -17.32 36.51
CA ALA A 277 -19.23 -16.76 37.51
C ALA A 277 -19.90 -16.55 38.88
N GLN A 278 -21.18 -16.15 38.90
CA GLN A 278 -21.96 -16.04 40.14
C GLN A 278 -22.11 -17.38 40.88
N LYS A 279 -22.24 -18.50 40.16
CA LYS A 279 -22.33 -19.84 40.75
C LYS A 279 -21.02 -20.28 41.42
N TYR A 280 -19.87 -19.79 40.92
CA TYR A 280 -18.54 -20.13 41.41
C TYR A 280 -17.84 -18.94 42.12
N ALA A 281 -18.59 -17.95 42.60
CA ALA A 281 -18.06 -16.68 43.08
C ALA A 281 -17.00 -16.80 44.19
N GLU A 282 -17.15 -17.76 45.10
CA GLU A 282 -16.17 -18.00 46.17
C GLU A 282 -14.82 -18.44 45.60
N GLN A 283 -14.81 -19.37 44.63
CA GLN A 283 -13.60 -19.84 43.96
C GLN A 283 -12.95 -18.73 43.13
N LEU A 284 -13.75 -17.92 42.44
CA LEU A 284 -13.27 -16.86 41.54
C LEU A 284 -12.82 -15.59 42.27
N SER A 285 -12.87 -15.58 43.61
CA SER A 285 -12.22 -14.54 44.43
C SER A 285 -10.69 -14.63 44.35
N ASP A 286 -10.15 -15.79 44.01
CA ASP A 286 -8.74 -15.99 43.68
C ASP A 286 -8.46 -15.55 42.23
N GLU A 287 -7.47 -14.66 42.06
CA GLU A 287 -7.15 -14.07 40.75
C GLU A 287 -6.68 -15.11 39.73
N ILE A 288 -5.98 -16.17 40.17
CA ILE A 288 -5.50 -17.23 39.28
C ILE A 288 -6.68 -18.08 38.81
N GLN A 289 -7.57 -18.49 39.71
CA GLN A 289 -8.80 -19.21 39.36
C GLN A 289 -9.68 -18.39 38.41
N LYS A 290 -9.77 -17.07 38.60
CA LYS A 290 -10.49 -16.18 37.68
C LYS A 290 -9.88 -16.17 36.28
N LYS A 291 -8.57 -16.05 36.15
CA LYS A 291 -7.88 -16.12 34.84
C LYS A 291 -8.09 -17.47 34.15
N LEU A 292 -7.98 -18.57 34.91
CA LEU A 292 -8.21 -19.91 34.36
C LEU A 292 -9.67 -20.13 33.97
N PHE A 293 -10.62 -19.56 34.71
CA PHE A 293 -12.03 -19.53 34.35
C PHE A 293 -12.27 -18.75 33.06
N ASP A 294 -11.65 -17.58 32.91
CA ASP A 294 -11.73 -16.76 31.70
C ASP A 294 -11.22 -17.54 30.48
N SER A 295 -10.03 -18.15 30.58
CA SER A 295 -9.46 -19.01 29.53
C SER A 295 -10.33 -20.22 29.21
N CYS A 296 -10.95 -20.85 30.21
CA CYS A 296 -11.86 -21.98 30.01
C CYS A 296 -13.10 -21.57 29.20
N PHE A 297 -13.62 -20.36 29.42
CA PHE A 297 -14.72 -19.82 28.63
C PHE A 297 -14.33 -19.59 27.17
N ASP A 298 -13.13 -19.07 26.94
CA ASP A 298 -12.59 -18.86 25.60
C ASP A 298 -12.40 -20.20 24.87
N ASP A 299 -11.90 -21.25 25.57
CA ASP A 299 -11.78 -22.61 25.03
C ASP A 299 -13.13 -23.23 24.66
N ILE A 300 -14.17 -23.05 25.50
CA ILE A 300 -15.52 -23.56 25.21
C ILE A 300 -16.07 -22.85 23.95
N GLN A 301 -15.93 -21.53 23.87
CA GLN A 301 -16.34 -20.77 22.70
C GLN A 301 -15.59 -21.25 21.43
N TYR A 302 -14.28 -21.43 21.53
CA TYR A 302 -13.44 -21.93 20.45
C TYR A 302 -13.95 -23.28 19.92
N ASN A 303 -14.16 -24.24 20.81
CA ASN A 303 -14.61 -25.59 20.45
C ASN A 303 -16.03 -25.60 19.87
N LEU A 304 -16.98 -24.87 20.47
CA LEU A 304 -18.36 -24.82 20.01
C LEU A 304 -18.49 -24.27 18.58
N LEU A 305 -17.78 -23.17 18.31
CA LEU A 305 -17.84 -22.50 17.01
C LEU A 305 -17.20 -23.36 15.91
N ARG A 306 -16.02 -23.94 16.18
CA ARG A 306 -15.34 -24.81 15.22
C ARG A 306 -16.17 -26.06 14.92
N LYS A 307 -16.71 -26.71 15.95
CA LYS A 307 -17.57 -27.88 15.79
C LYS A 307 -18.81 -27.59 14.94
N SER A 308 -19.47 -26.44 15.15
CA SER A 308 -20.61 -26.04 14.32
C SER A 308 -20.23 -25.89 12.84
N ILE A 309 -19.08 -25.28 12.56
CA ILE A 309 -18.61 -25.07 11.19
C ILE A 309 -18.22 -26.40 10.53
N LEU A 310 -17.45 -27.23 11.23
CA LEU A 310 -16.97 -28.52 10.72
C LEU A 310 -18.11 -29.52 10.50
N ASP A 311 -18.97 -29.72 11.51
CA ASP A 311 -20.03 -30.73 11.49
C ASP A 311 -21.25 -30.30 10.68
N LYS A 312 -21.68 -29.03 10.85
CA LYS A 312 -22.96 -28.54 10.31
C LYS A 312 -22.78 -27.59 9.12
N GLY A 313 -21.56 -27.11 8.86
CA GLY A 313 -21.31 -26.08 7.85
C GLY A 313 -21.94 -24.73 8.18
N LEU A 314 -22.34 -24.52 9.44
CA LEU A 314 -23.08 -23.35 9.90
C LEU A 314 -22.16 -22.41 10.68
N ARG A 315 -22.02 -21.19 10.16
CA ARG A 315 -21.19 -20.14 10.75
C ARG A 315 -21.91 -19.42 11.89
N ILE A 316 -21.14 -18.61 12.61
CA ILE A 316 -21.58 -17.86 13.79
C ILE A 316 -22.74 -16.89 13.52
N ASP A 317 -22.85 -16.39 12.29
CA ASP A 317 -23.91 -15.49 11.81
C ASP A 317 -24.93 -16.22 10.91
N GLY A 318 -24.96 -17.55 10.97
CA GLY A 318 -25.91 -18.39 10.22
C GLY A 318 -25.58 -18.60 8.74
N ARG A 319 -24.54 -17.95 8.21
CA ARG A 319 -24.12 -18.12 6.81
C ARG A 319 -23.55 -19.51 6.53
N LYS A 320 -23.60 -19.89 5.24
CA LYS A 320 -22.79 -21.00 4.73
C LYS A 320 -21.31 -20.61 4.60
N CYS A 321 -20.46 -21.62 4.47
CA CYS A 321 -19.01 -21.47 4.33
C CYS A 321 -18.61 -20.61 3.11
N ASP A 322 -19.35 -20.66 2.01
CA ASP A 322 -19.06 -19.94 0.76
C ASP A 322 -19.78 -18.59 0.63
N GLU A 323 -20.67 -18.26 1.56
CA GLU A 323 -21.57 -17.11 1.50
C GLU A 323 -20.90 -15.80 1.96
N ILE A 324 -21.10 -14.74 1.18
CA ILE A 324 -20.56 -13.40 1.43
C ILE A 324 -21.60 -12.53 2.13
N ARG A 325 -21.18 -11.68 3.06
CA ARG A 325 -22.09 -10.76 3.76
C ARG A 325 -22.75 -9.78 2.79
N PRO A 326 -23.92 -9.21 3.13
CA PRO A 326 -24.53 -8.14 2.35
C PRO A 326 -23.55 -6.99 2.08
N ILE A 327 -23.52 -6.51 0.83
CA ILE A 327 -22.64 -5.42 0.39
C ILE A 327 -23.48 -4.24 -0.07
N THR A 328 -23.12 -3.04 0.40
CA THR A 328 -23.60 -1.77 -0.14
C THR A 328 -22.42 -0.92 -0.60
N CYS A 329 -22.64 -0.19 -1.70
CA CYS A 329 -21.64 0.66 -2.31
C CYS A 329 -22.30 2.00 -2.64
N GLU A 330 -21.73 3.08 -2.13
CA GLU A 330 -22.14 4.45 -2.45
C GLU A 330 -20.90 5.25 -2.88
N VAL A 331 -21.03 6.11 -3.88
CA VAL A 331 -19.98 7.01 -4.35
C VAL A 331 -20.40 8.47 -4.20
N ASN A 332 -19.42 9.37 -4.10
CA ASN A 332 -19.62 10.80 -3.90
C ASN A 332 -20.46 11.15 -2.67
N VAL A 333 -20.30 10.36 -1.60
CA VAL A 333 -20.97 10.56 -0.30
C VAL A 333 -20.51 11.83 0.43
N LEU A 334 -19.41 12.46 -0.02
CA LEU A 334 -18.88 13.70 0.52
C LEU A 334 -18.94 14.82 -0.53
N PRO A 335 -19.33 16.06 -0.16
CA PRO A 335 -19.60 17.11 -1.14
C PRO A 335 -18.36 17.79 -1.74
N ARG A 336 -17.19 17.69 -1.08
CA ARG A 336 -16.00 18.49 -1.38
C ARG A 336 -14.82 17.71 -1.97
N PRO A 337 -14.46 16.50 -1.46
CA PRO A 337 -13.35 15.73 -2.01
C PRO A 337 -13.51 15.41 -3.50
N HIS A 338 -12.41 15.07 -4.17
CA HIS A 338 -12.45 14.85 -5.62
C HIS A 338 -13.21 13.58 -5.99
N GLY A 339 -13.11 12.55 -5.15
CA GLY A 339 -14.01 11.40 -5.15
C GLY A 339 -14.08 10.79 -3.76
N SER A 340 -15.22 10.19 -3.42
CA SER A 340 -15.39 9.43 -2.18
C SER A 340 -16.25 8.21 -2.42
N ALA A 341 -16.10 7.21 -1.56
CA ALA A 341 -16.92 6.02 -1.55
C ALA A 341 -17.16 5.52 -0.14
N LEU A 342 -18.38 5.08 0.15
CA LEU A 342 -18.72 4.31 1.34
C LEU A 342 -18.96 2.87 0.90
N PHE A 343 -18.01 1.99 1.20
CA PHE A 343 -18.12 0.56 0.96
C PHE A 343 -18.44 -0.13 2.29
N THR A 344 -19.56 -0.84 2.34
CA THR A 344 -19.96 -1.62 3.52
C THR A 344 -20.16 -3.07 3.14
N ARG A 345 -19.56 -3.99 3.91
CA ARG A 345 -19.75 -5.45 3.78
C ARG A 345 -20.05 -6.03 5.16
N GLY A 346 -21.32 -6.36 5.41
CA GLY A 346 -21.82 -6.62 6.75
C GLY A 346 -21.45 -5.48 7.71
N GLU A 347 -20.88 -5.80 8.87
CA GLU A 347 -20.39 -4.82 9.87
C GLU A 347 -18.93 -4.39 9.62
N THR A 348 -18.49 -4.32 8.35
CA THR A 348 -17.17 -3.80 7.96
C THR A 348 -17.36 -2.67 6.96
N GLN A 349 -17.02 -1.44 7.35
CA GLN A 349 -17.28 -0.24 6.58
C GLN A 349 -16.03 0.60 6.40
N SER A 350 -15.73 0.96 5.14
CA SER A 350 -14.65 1.87 4.77
C SER A 350 -15.22 3.09 4.07
N LEU A 351 -15.00 4.26 4.67
CA LEU A 351 -15.12 5.55 3.99
C LEU A 351 -13.79 5.85 3.30
N ALA A 352 -13.74 5.59 1.99
CA ALA A 352 -12.58 5.87 1.17
C ALA A 352 -12.71 7.23 0.48
N VAL A 353 -11.62 8.02 0.48
CA VAL A 353 -11.59 9.37 -0.11
C VAL A 353 -10.38 9.48 -1.01
N CYS A 354 -10.62 9.83 -2.27
CA CYS A 354 -9.60 10.08 -3.28
C CYS A 354 -9.36 11.59 -3.46
N THR A 355 -8.10 11.99 -3.41
CA THR A 355 -7.62 13.34 -3.69
C THR A 355 -6.61 13.29 -4.83
N LEU A 356 -6.72 14.25 -5.74
CA LEU A 356 -5.83 14.42 -6.89
C LEU A 356 -4.92 15.61 -6.63
N GLY A 357 -3.61 15.40 -6.75
CA GLY A 357 -2.57 16.41 -6.64
C GLY A 357 -1.81 16.56 -7.96
N THR A 358 -0.95 17.58 -8.00
CA THR A 358 0.04 17.75 -9.07
C THR A 358 1.16 16.71 -8.95
N THR A 359 2.01 16.62 -9.96
CA THR A 359 3.21 15.77 -9.91
C THR A 359 4.22 16.20 -8.82
N LEU A 360 4.14 17.44 -8.34
CA LEU A 360 4.93 17.95 -7.22
C LEU A 360 4.47 17.43 -5.86
N ASP A 361 3.23 16.94 -5.78
CA ASP A 361 2.65 16.36 -4.56
C ASP A 361 3.04 14.87 -4.38
N ALA A 362 3.88 14.33 -5.27
CA ALA A 362 4.35 12.96 -5.19
C ALA A 362 5.16 12.72 -3.90
N GLN A 363 4.99 11.53 -3.33
CA GLN A 363 5.68 11.16 -2.10
C GLN A 363 7.10 10.72 -2.43
N VAL A 364 8.08 11.53 -2.00
CA VAL A 364 9.50 11.16 -2.09
C VAL A 364 9.88 10.32 -0.88
N TYR A 365 10.55 9.20 -1.13
CA TYR A 365 11.18 8.35 -0.14
C TYR A 365 12.69 8.43 -0.35
N ASP A 366 13.42 8.81 0.69
CA ASP A 366 14.87 8.78 0.73
C ASP A 366 15.27 7.59 1.59
N ASP A 367 15.52 6.42 1.01
CA ASP A 367 15.89 5.19 1.73
C ASP A 367 17.34 4.78 1.42
N ILE A 368 17.82 3.70 2.06
CA ILE A 368 19.16 3.16 1.76
C ILE A 368 19.26 2.59 0.34
N ASP A 369 18.12 2.24 -0.27
CA ASP A 369 18.04 1.71 -1.63
C ASP A 369 18.15 2.80 -2.71
N GLY A 370 17.98 4.08 -2.33
CA GLY A 370 17.93 5.21 -3.27
C GLY A 370 16.80 6.18 -2.98
N GLU A 371 16.72 7.23 -3.81
CA GLU A 371 15.57 8.14 -3.83
C GLU A 371 14.53 7.62 -4.81
N ARG A 372 13.28 7.48 -4.35
CA ARG A 372 12.14 7.07 -5.19
C ARG A 372 10.95 7.99 -4.95
N SER A 373 10.13 8.19 -5.97
CA SER A 373 8.93 9.01 -5.88
C SER A 373 7.70 8.19 -6.26
N GLU A 374 6.67 8.19 -5.41
CA GLU A 374 5.40 7.53 -5.68
C GLU A 374 4.30 8.54 -5.99
N ASN A 375 3.59 8.31 -7.09
CA ASN A 375 2.42 9.10 -7.50
C ASN A 375 1.10 8.45 -7.08
N PHE A 376 1.13 7.25 -6.48
CA PHE A 376 -0.03 6.62 -5.88
C PHE A 376 0.23 6.32 -4.42
N ILE A 377 -0.54 6.99 -3.56
CA ILE A 377 -0.38 6.94 -2.11
C ILE A 377 -1.69 6.43 -1.52
N LEU A 378 -1.62 5.46 -0.61
CA LEU A 378 -2.78 4.99 0.13
C LEU A 378 -2.49 5.01 1.62
N HIS A 379 -3.28 5.78 2.37
CA HIS A 379 -3.28 5.77 3.82
C HIS A 379 -4.49 5.02 4.34
N TYR A 380 -4.28 4.28 5.43
CA TYR A 380 -5.30 3.48 6.08
C TYR A 380 -5.34 3.87 7.55
N ASN A 381 -6.54 4.15 8.06
CA ASN A 381 -6.78 4.56 9.43
C ASN A 381 -7.79 3.62 10.10
N PHE A 382 -7.44 3.15 11.30
CA PHE A 382 -8.27 2.27 12.11
C PHE A 382 -8.56 2.92 13.48
N PRO A 383 -9.50 3.86 13.53
CA PRO A 383 -9.83 4.55 14.76
C PRO A 383 -10.54 3.61 15.75
N PRO A 384 -10.37 3.80 17.07
CA PRO A 384 -10.90 2.86 18.08
C PRO A 384 -12.43 2.77 18.08
N TYR A 385 -13.12 3.83 17.64
CA TYR A 385 -14.58 3.80 17.49
C TYR A 385 -15.06 2.77 16.45
N SER A 386 -14.21 2.34 15.50
CA SER A 386 -14.61 1.36 14.48
C SER A 386 -14.87 -0.03 15.05
N VAL A 387 -14.38 -0.28 16.27
CA VAL A 387 -14.66 -1.50 17.04
C VAL A 387 -15.43 -1.22 18.33
N GLY A 388 -15.87 0.03 18.54
CA GLY A 388 -16.62 0.44 19.73
C GLY A 388 -15.77 0.65 20.99
N GLU A 389 -14.46 0.92 20.83
CA GLU A 389 -13.51 1.06 21.94
C GLU A 389 -12.98 2.49 22.10
N VAL A 390 -12.28 2.76 23.20
CA VAL A 390 -11.51 3.99 23.44
C VAL A 390 -10.02 3.71 23.20
N GLY A 391 -9.29 4.64 22.60
CA GLY A 391 -7.88 4.41 22.27
C GLY A 391 -7.15 5.64 21.75
N ARG A 392 -5.85 5.48 21.46
CA ARG A 392 -5.03 6.53 20.84
C ARG A 392 -5.37 6.66 19.36
N LEU A 393 -5.33 7.89 18.82
CA LEU A 393 -5.60 8.19 17.40
C LEU A 393 -4.32 8.26 16.55
N THR A 394 -3.28 7.52 16.94
CA THR A 394 -1.99 7.50 16.22
C THR A 394 -1.92 6.30 15.28
N THR A 395 -1.38 6.49 14.08
CA THR A 395 -1.13 5.39 13.14
C THR A 395 -0.11 4.42 13.72
N GLY A 396 -0.50 3.16 13.85
CA GLY A 396 0.36 2.08 14.32
C GLY A 396 0.95 1.24 13.18
N ARG A 397 1.67 0.18 13.58
CA ARG A 397 2.31 -0.75 12.64
C ARG A 397 1.27 -1.51 11.80
N ARG A 398 0.11 -1.85 12.38
CA ARG A 398 -0.95 -2.60 11.71
C ARG A 398 -1.59 -1.79 10.59
N GLU A 399 -1.84 -0.53 10.84
CA GLU A 399 -2.42 0.42 9.89
C GLU A 399 -1.52 0.60 8.67
N ILE A 400 -0.20 0.76 8.89
CA ILE A 400 0.78 0.85 7.80
C ILE A 400 0.80 -0.46 6.99
N GLY A 401 0.77 -1.62 7.65
CA GLY A 401 0.70 -2.91 6.98
C GLY A 401 -0.56 -3.11 6.13
N HIS A 402 -1.73 -2.79 6.68
CA HIS A 402 -3.00 -2.89 5.95
C HIS A 402 -3.07 -1.87 4.79
N GLY A 403 -2.59 -0.65 5.00
CA GLY A 403 -2.47 0.36 3.96
C GLY A 403 -1.57 -0.09 2.82
N ASN A 404 -0.40 -0.68 3.12
CA ASN A 404 0.49 -1.21 2.10
C ASN A 404 -0.15 -2.36 1.30
N LEU A 405 -0.87 -3.28 1.96
CA LEU A 405 -1.58 -4.36 1.27
C LEU A 405 -2.64 -3.80 0.29
N ALA A 406 -3.48 -2.86 0.74
CA ALA A 406 -4.50 -2.25 -0.12
C ALA A 406 -3.85 -1.45 -1.27
N ARG A 407 -2.76 -0.72 -0.98
CA ARG A 407 -1.99 0.01 -1.99
C ARG A 407 -1.45 -0.93 -3.07
N ARG A 408 -0.73 -1.99 -2.68
CA ARG A 408 -0.16 -2.97 -3.61
C ARG A 408 -1.24 -3.62 -4.47
N SER A 409 -2.39 -3.92 -3.86
CA SER A 409 -3.55 -4.50 -4.56
C SER A 409 -4.12 -3.60 -5.65
N LEU A 410 -4.06 -2.28 -5.47
CA LEU A 410 -4.61 -1.31 -6.42
C LEU A 410 -3.59 -0.79 -7.43
N ALA A 411 -2.32 -0.70 -7.04
CA ALA A 411 -1.27 0.01 -7.78
C ALA A 411 -1.12 -0.44 -9.25
N ALA A 412 -1.21 -1.75 -9.53
CA ALA A 412 -1.09 -2.28 -10.89
C ALA A 412 -2.19 -1.76 -11.86
N MET A 413 -3.35 -1.38 -11.30
CA MET A 413 -4.50 -0.88 -12.06
C MET A 413 -4.57 0.65 -12.10
N VAL A 414 -3.71 1.36 -11.35
CA VAL A 414 -3.60 2.82 -11.44
C VAL A 414 -2.82 3.18 -12.72
N PRO A 415 -3.32 4.13 -13.53
CA PRO A 415 -2.63 4.56 -14.75
C PRO A 415 -1.29 5.24 -14.43
N PRO A 416 -0.29 5.14 -15.31
CA PRO A 416 0.96 5.88 -15.16
C PRO A 416 0.74 7.39 -15.32
N VAL A 417 1.66 8.19 -14.78
CA VAL A 417 1.63 9.67 -14.84
C VAL A 417 1.59 10.20 -16.29
N THR A 418 2.16 9.45 -17.23
CA THR A 418 2.13 9.80 -18.66
C THR A 418 0.72 9.77 -19.26
N GLU A 419 -0.17 8.94 -18.71
CA GLU A 419 -1.57 8.81 -19.16
C GLU A 419 -2.51 9.64 -18.29
N PHE A 420 -2.24 9.70 -16.99
CA PHE A 420 -3.02 10.46 -16.02
C PHE A 420 -2.07 11.29 -15.14
N PRO A 421 -1.79 12.56 -15.49
CA PRO A 421 -0.68 13.35 -14.93
C PRO A 421 -0.94 13.88 -13.51
N TYR A 422 -1.58 13.07 -12.66
CA TYR A 422 -1.97 13.40 -11.31
C TYR A 422 -1.28 12.49 -10.30
N THR A 423 -0.89 13.06 -9.16
CA THR A 423 -0.66 12.28 -7.95
C THR A 423 -2.02 11.87 -7.38
N VAL A 424 -2.22 10.59 -7.12
CA VAL A 424 -3.45 10.04 -6.56
C VAL A 424 -3.21 9.66 -5.11
N ARG A 425 -3.94 10.29 -4.18
CA ARG A 425 -3.93 9.95 -2.76
C ARG A 425 -5.28 9.41 -2.33
N VAL A 426 -5.30 8.17 -1.87
CA VAL A 426 -6.47 7.54 -1.24
C VAL A 426 -6.28 7.52 0.28
N VAL A 427 -7.31 7.87 1.02
CA VAL A 427 -7.40 7.62 2.46
C VAL A 427 -8.59 6.72 2.72
N SER A 428 -8.39 5.63 3.44
CA SER A 428 -9.46 4.76 3.91
C SER A 428 -9.63 4.94 5.41
N GLU A 429 -10.75 5.53 5.80
CA GLU A 429 -11.20 5.64 7.19
C GLU A 429 -12.13 4.48 7.50
N ILE A 430 -11.73 3.60 8.41
CA ILE A 430 -12.58 2.49 8.83
C ILE A 430 -13.61 3.02 9.83
N MET A 431 -14.88 2.86 9.48
CA MET A 431 -16.01 3.34 10.26
C MET A 431 -16.61 2.22 11.12
N GLU A 432 -16.56 0.98 10.64
CA GLU A 432 -16.97 -0.23 11.34
C GLU A 432 -16.03 -1.39 10.97
N SER A 433 -15.75 -2.29 11.90
CA SER A 433 -14.94 -3.48 11.63
C SER A 433 -15.42 -4.72 12.38
N ASN A 434 -15.87 -5.69 11.58
CA ASN A 434 -16.12 -7.06 12.01
C ASN A 434 -15.64 -8.06 10.95
N GLY A 435 -14.43 -7.85 10.45
CA GLY A 435 -13.87 -8.60 9.33
C GLY A 435 -12.83 -7.76 8.61
N SER A 436 -12.33 -8.29 7.51
CA SER A 436 -11.18 -7.70 6.81
C SER A 436 -11.45 -6.31 6.24
N SER A 437 -11.14 -5.30 7.05
CA SER A 437 -11.17 -3.88 6.72
C SER A 437 -10.12 -3.52 5.66
N SER A 438 -8.98 -4.22 5.60
CA SER A 438 -7.99 -4.01 4.53
C SER A 438 -8.55 -4.32 3.13
N GLN A 439 -9.40 -5.33 3.02
CA GLN A 439 -10.08 -5.67 1.77
C GLN A 439 -11.24 -4.71 1.49
N ALA A 440 -11.95 -4.24 2.52
CA ALA A 440 -12.91 -3.14 2.37
C ALA A 440 -12.23 -1.85 1.86
N SER A 441 -11.02 -1.54 2.33
CA SER A 441 -10.21 -0.41 1.84
C SER A 441 -9.78 -0.57 0.39
N THR A 442 -9.52 -1.80 -0.05
CA THR A 442 -9.21 -2.10 -1.46
C THR A 442 -10.44 -1.80 -2.33
N CYS A 443 -11.61 -2.32 -1.96
CA CYS A 443 -12.86 -2.08 -2.68
C CYS A 443 -13.26 -0.59 -2.65
N GLY A 444 -13.27 0.02 -1.47
CA GLY A 444 -13.60 1.44 -1.29
C GLY A 444 -12.62 2.36 -2.01
N GLY A 445 -11.32 2.06 -1.97
CA GLY A 445 -10.29 2.80 -2.69
C GLY A 445 -10.48 2.76 -4.19
N CYS A 446 -10.81 1.58 -4.75
CA CYS A 446 -11.18 1.43 -6.16
C CYS A 446 -12.38 2.32 -6.54
N LEU A 447 -13.47 2.24 -5.76
CA LEU A 447 -14.68 3.04 -6.00
C LEU A 447 -14.40 4.55 -5.91
N ALA A 448 -13.64 4.98 -4.89
CA ALA A 448 -13.30 6.38 -4.69
C ALA A 448 -12.42 6.95 -5.81
N MET A 449 -11.50 6.14 -6.35
CA MET A 449 -10.67 6.53 -7.50
C MET A 449 -11.50 6.68 -8.78
N LEU A 450 -12.40 5.74 -9.07
CA LEU A 450 -13.32 5.86 -10.21
C LEU A 450 -14.24 7.08 -10.06
N ALA A 451 -14.75 7.34 -8.86
CA ALA A 451 -15.56 8.52 -8.55
C ALA A 451 -14.76 9.83 -8.75
N ALA A 452 -13.46 9.82 -8.48
CA ALA A 452 -12.56 10.96 -8.72
C ALA A 452 -12.16 11.14 -10.19
N GLY A 453 -12.56 10.22 -11.08
CA GLY A 453 -12.21 10.24 -12.49
C GLY A 453 -10.83 9.70 -12.83
N VAL A 454 -10.24 8.89 -11.94
CA VAL A 454 -9.00 8.16 -12.24
C VAL A 454 -9.33 7.07 -13.28
N PRO A 455 -8.67 7.06 -14.46
CA PRO A 455 -8.90 6.05 -15.48
C PRO A 455 -8.15 4.76 -15.13
N MET A 456 -8.64 4.05 -14.10
CA MET A 456 -8.13 2.75 -13.72
C MET A 456 -8.23 1.78 -14.90
N LYS A 457 -7.21 0.94 -15.10
CA LYS A 457 -7.20 -0.08 -16.16
C LYS A 457 -8.40 -1.02 -16.02
N LYS A 458 -8.65 -1.49 -14.79
CA LYS A 458 -9.77 -2.36 -14.40
C LYS A 458 -10.10 -2.16 -12.92
N MET A 459 -11.33 -2.53 -12.53
CA MET A 459 -11.73 -2.57 -11.12
C MET A 459 -11.04 -3.70 -10.36
N VAL A 460 -10.75 -3.45 -9.09
CA VAL A 460 -10.14 -4.41 -8.17
C VAL A 460 -11.08 -4.57 -6.97
N ALA A 461 -11.37 -5.83 -6.61
CA ALA A 461 -12.03 -6.15 -5.35
C ALA A 461 -11.15 -7.06 -4.50
N GLY A 462 -11.37 -6.98 -3.19
CA GLY A 462 -10.69 -7.78 -2.18
C GLY A 462 -11.64 -8.65 -1.38
N ILE A 463 -11.20 -9.88 -1.07
CA ILE A 463 -11.92 -10.80 -0.18
C ILE A 463 -10.95 -11.36 0.88
N ALA A 464 -11.48 -11.63 2.06
CA ALA A 464 -10.77 -12.35 3.11
C ALA A 464 -11.38 -13.73 3.29
N MET A 465 -10.53 -14.71 3.51
CA MET A 465 -10.82 -16.12 3.50
C MET A 465 -10.23 -16.74 4.76
N GLY A 466 -10.84 -17.82 5.24
CA GLY A 466 -10.33 -18.57 6.38
C GLY A 466 -10.37 -20.07 6.15
N LEU A 467 -9.68 -20.81 7.01
CA LEU A 467 -9.68 -22.26 7.05
C LEU A 467 -9.82 -22.71 8.50
N ILE A 468 -10.69 -23.68 8.72
CA ILE A 468 -10.82 -24.40 9.99
C ILE A 468 -10.56 -25.87 9.69
N THR A 469 -9.73 -26.51 10.49
CA THR A 469 -9.27 -27.89 10.33
C THR A 469 -9.48 -28.69 11.60
N GLU A 470 -9.76 -29.98 11.47
CA GLU A 470 -9.76 -30.93 12.56
C GLU A 470 -8.91 -32.13 12.16
N PRO A 471 -7.90 -32.49 12.97
CA PRO A 471 -7.06 -33.65 12.69
C PRO A 471 -7.87 -34.95 12.69
N GLU A 472 -7.55 -35.85 11.76
CA GLU A 472 -8.03 -37.23 11.77
C GLU A 472 -6.83 -38.19 11.74
N GLY A 473 -6.54 -38.82 12.88
CA GLY A 473 -5.31 -39.59 13.07
C GLY A 473 -4.08 -38.69 12.96
N ASP A 474 -3.11 -39.10 12.13
CA ASP A 474 -1.89 -38.34 11.86
C ASP A 474 -2.08 -37.24 10.78
N ASN A 475 -3.26 -37.14 10.17
CA ASN A 475 -3.55 -36.10 9.17
C ASN A 475 -4.12 -34.85 9.86
N PRO A 476 -3.37 -33.73 9.98
CA PRO A 476 -3.87 -32.50 10.59
C PRO A 476 -5.04 -31.85 9.81
N TYR A 477 -5.29 -32.31 8.58
CA TYR A 477 -6.33 -31.82 7.68
C TYR A 477 -7.40 -32.87 7.36
N GLY A 478 -7.63 -33.84 8.25
CA GLY A 478 -8.60 -34.92 8.04
C GLY A 478 -10.00 -34.42 7.72
N ASN A 479 -10.45 -33.40 8.45
CA ASN A 479 -11.66 -32.66 8.17
C ASN A 479 -11.34 -31.16 8.09
N TYR A 480 -11.86 -30.44 7.09
CA TYR A 480 -11.65 -29.00 6.99
C TYR A 480 -12.82 -28.27 6.31
N LYS A 481 -12.92 -26.97 6.59
CA LYS A 481 -13.85 -26.04 5.94
C LYS A 481 -13.15 -24.74 5.56
N ILE A 482 -13.37 -24.32 4.31
CA ILE A 482 -12.90 -23.04 3.77
C ILE A 482 -14.02 -22.01 3.89
N LEU A 483 -13.72 -20.87 4.50
CA LEU A 483 -14.66 -19.81 4.79
C LEU A 483 -14.45 -18.61 3.87
N SER A 484 -15.50 -18.16 3.20
CA SER A 484 -15.55 -16.92 2.43
C SER A 484 -15.95 -15.74 3.32
N ASP A 485 -15.28 -14.61 3.15
CA ASP A 485 -15.61 -13.35 3.83
C ASP A 485 -15.71 -13.51 5.35
N ILE A 486 -14.59 -13.87 5.96
CA ILE A 486 -14.49 -14.15 7.39
C ILE A 486 -14.80 -12.94 8.28
N LEU A 487 -15.39 -13.23 9.44
CA LEU A 487 -15.61 -12.32 10.55
C LEU A 487 -14.34 -12.19 11.42
N GLY A 488 -14.32 -11.20 12.31
CA GLY A 488 -13.22 -11.04 13.25
C GLY A 488 -13.05 -12.24 14.19
N GLU A 489 -14.15 -12.83 14.66
CA GLU A 489 -14.08 -14.04 15.48
C GLU A 489 -13.58 -15.25 14.67
N GLU A 490 -14.01 -15.41 13.43
CA GLU A 490 -13.56 -16.53 12.58
C GLU A 490 -12.09 -16.42 12.21
N ASP A 491 -11.55 -15.20 12.07
CA ASP A 491 -10.11 -14.93 11.93
C ASP A 491 -9.34 -15.35 13.18
N HIS A 492 -9.83 -15.01 14.37
CA HIS A 492 -9.20 -15.39 15.63
C HIS A 492 -9.18 -16.92 15.82
N LEU A 493 -10.29 -17.58 15.49
CA LEU A 493 -10.51 -19.02 15.69
C LEU A 493 -9.92 -19.89 14.58
N GLY A 494 -9.74 -19.35 13.38
CA GLY A 494 -9.28 -20.07 12.19
C GLY A 494 -7.79 -20.42 12.24
N ASP A 495 -7.43 -21.49 11.53
CA ASP A 495 -6.07 -22.04 11.47
C ASP A 495 -5.22 -21.42 10.35
N MET A 496 -5.90 -20.83 9.37
CA MET A 496 -5.30 -20.01 8.34
C MET A 496 -6.27 -18.91 7.95
N ASP A 497 -5.74 -17.72 7.72
CA ASP A 497 -6.46 -16.59 7.18
C ASP A 497 -5.67 -15.99 6.01
N PHE A 498 -6.35 -15.73 4.90
CA PHE A 498 -5.71 -15.11 3.75
C PHE A 498 -6.62 -14.12 3.06
N LYS A 499 -5.99 -13.18 2.38
CA LYS A 499 -6.61 -12.03 1.73
C LYS A 499 -6.17 -12.06 0.28
N VAL A 500 -7.13 -11.99 -0.62
CA VAL A 500 -6.88 -11.96 -2.07
C VAL A 500 -7.60 -10.78 -2.66
N ALA A 501 -6.84 -9.95 -3.35
CA ALA A 501 -7.35 -8.87 -4.18
C ALA A 501 -7.02 -9.12 -5.64
N GLY A 502 -7.87 -8.63 -6.54
CA GLY A 502 -7.69 -8.83 -7.96
C GLY A 502 -8.82 -8.27 -8.80
N THR A 503 -8.61 -8.37 -10.10
CA THR A 503 -9.62 -8.06 -11.12
C THR A 503 -10.41 -9.33 -11.45
N LYS A 504 -11.25 -9.25 -12.48
CA LYS A 504 -11.88 -10.42 -13.09
C LYS A 504 -10.89 -11.39 -13.75
N ASP A 505 -9.73 -10.89 -14.18
CA ASP A 505 -8.78 -11.64 -15.00
C ASP A 505 -7.62 -12.22 -14.17
N GLY A 506 -7.33 -11.67 -12.99
CA GLY A 506 -6.25 -12.19 -12.15
C GLY A 506 -6.10 -11.52 -10.78
N ILE A 507 -5.15 -12.00 -10.00
CA ILE A 507 -4.75 -11.52 -8.68
C ILE A 507 -3.85 -10.29 -8.84
N THR A 508 -4.07 -9.29 -7.98
CA THR A 508 -3.22 -8.10 -7.86
C THR A 508 -2.60 -7.92 -6.48
N GLY A 509 -3.17 -8.57 -5.45
CA GLY A 509 -2.62 -8.54 -4.10
C GLY A 509 -2.93 -9.82 -3.35
N PHE A 510 -1.98 -10.30 -2.56
CA PHE A 510 -2.12 -11.52 -1.78
C PHE A 510 -1.43 -11.38 -0.42
N GLN A 511 -2.10 -11.80 0.64
CA GLN A 511 -1.51 -11.92 1.97
C GLN A 511 -2.10 -13.14 2.66
N MET A 512 -1.27 -13.93 3.32
CA MET A 512 -1.67 -15.11 4.06
C MET A 512 -0.90 -15.19 5.37
N ASP A 513 -1.60 -15.58 6.43
CA ASP A 513 -1.06 -15.98 7.72
C ASP A 513 -1.57 -17.40 8.01
N ILE A 514 -0.64 -18.30 8.32
CA ILE A 514 -0.93 -19.68 8.68
C ILE A 514 -0.51 -19.87 10.13
N LYS A 515 -1.45 -20.37 10.95
CA LYS A 515 -1.22 -20.64 12.38
C LYS A 515 -0.86 -22.10 12.67
N ILE A 516 -1.09 -23.00 11.72
CA ILE A 516 -0.79 -24.43 11.82
C ILE A 516 0.14 -24.90 10.71
N ALA A 517 1.09 -25.78 10.98
CA ALA A 517 2.01 -26.25 9.96
C ALA A 517 1.33 -27.13 8.89
N GLY A 518 1.67 -26.91 7.61
CA GLY A 518 1.52 -27.95 6.57
C GLY A 518 0.33 -27.83 5.59
N VAL A 519 -0.24 -26.63 5.35
CA VAL A 519 -1.41 -26.50 4.45
C VAL A 519 -1.07 -27.03 3.05
N THR A 520 -1.83 -28.03 2.60
CA THR A 520 -1.53 -28.73 1.34
C THR A 520 -1.82 -27.85 0.11
N THR A 521 -1.12 -28.10 -0.99
CA THR A 521 -1.38 -27.45 -2.29
C THR A 521 -2.83 -27.62 -2.74
N GLN A 522 -3.44 -28.77 -2.43
CA GLN A 522 -4.84 -29.04 -2.77
C GLN A 522 -5.81 -28.10 -2.04
N ILE A 523 -5.63 -27.94 -0.72
CA ILE A 523 -6.43 -27.00 0.09
C ILE A 523 -6.25 -25.57 -0.42
N MET A 524 -5.01 -25.17 -0.74
CA MET A 524 -4.72 -23.85 -1.29
C MET A 524 -5.42 -23.61 -2.64
N LYS A 525 -5.45 -24.61 -3.51
CA LYS A 525 -6.13 -24.53 -4.81
C LYS A 525 -7.64 -24.34 -4.66
N GLU A 526 -8.26 -25.12 -3.77
CA GLU A 526 -9.69 -24.99 -3.45
C GLU A 526 -9.99 -23.62 -2.83
N ALA A 527 -9.14 -23.17 -1.93
CA ALA A 527 -9.29 -21.89 -1.25
C ALA A 527 -9.19 -20.70 -2.21
N LEU A 528 -8.23 -20.73 -3.14
CA LEU A 528 -8.09 -19.72 -4.19
C LEU A 528 -9.28 -19.74 -5.18
N ALA A 529 -9.80 -20.92 -5.51
CA ALA A 529 -10.97 -21.03 -6.39
C ALA A 529 -12.21 -20.42 -5.73
N GLN A 530 -12.45 -20.71 -4.44
CA GLN A 530 -13.54 -20.11 -3.66
C GLN A 530 -13.34 -18.60 -3.50
N ALA A 531 -12.10 -18.15 -3.25
CA ALA A 531 -11.76 -16.73 -3.18
C ALA A 531 -12.04 -15.99 -4.49
N LYS A 532 -11.72 -16.62 -5.64
CA LYS A 532 -12.01 -16.06 -6.97
C LYS A 532 -13.51 -15.89 -7.18
N ALA A 533 -14.31 -16.92 -6.89
CA ALA A 533 -15.76 -16.83 -6.99
C ALA A 533 -16.31 -15.68 -6.13
N GLY A 534 -15.81 -15.55 -4.90
CA GLY A 534 -16.22 -14.48 -4.01
C GLY A 534 -15.78 -13.08 -4.45
N ARG A 535 -14.55 -12.95 -4.95
CA ARG A 535 -14.02 -11.70 -5.54
C ARG A 535 -14.87 -11.23 -6.72
N LEU A 536 -15.24 -12.14 -7.63
CA LEU A 536 -16.10 -11.84 -8.77
C LEU A 536 -17.51 -11.41 -8.34
N HIS A 537 -18.06 -12.03 -7.30
CA HIS A 537 -19.34 -11.61 -6.73
C HIS A 537 -19.27 -10.16 -6.21
N ILE A 538 -18.23 -9.82 -5.43
CA ILE A 538 -18.02 -8.46 -4.91
C ILE A 538 -17.86 -7.45 -6.07
N LEU A 539 -17.02 -7.77 -7.06
CA LEU A 539 -16.85 -6.93 -8.26
C LEU A 539 -18.18 -6.63 -8.94
N SER A 540 -19.03 -7.66 -9.13
CA SER A 540 -20.33 -7.49 -9.78
C SER A 540 -21.27 -6.52 -9.05
N ILE A 541 -21.13 -6.39 -7.73
CA ILE A 541 -21.90 -5.43 -6.92
C ILE A 541 -21.30 -4.03 -7.03
N MET A 542 -19.97 -3.92 -7.01
CA MET A 542 -19.27 -2.65 -7.19
C MET A 542 -19.53 -2.05 -8.57
N GLU A 543 -19.51 -2.86 -9.64
CA GLU A 543 -19.79 -2.43 -11.02
C GLU A 543 -21.20 -1.87 -11.19
N LYS A 544 -22.18 -2.35 -10.40
CA LYS A 544 -23.54 -1.78 -10.38
C LYS A 544 -23.59 -0.37 -9.78
N CYS A 545 -22.62 -0.02 -8.93
CA CYS A 545 -22.51 1.31 -8.32
C CYS A 545 -21.81 2.30 -9.27
N ILE A 546 -20.68 1.88 -9.85
CA ILE A 546 -19.91 2.66 -10.81
C ILE A 546 -19.11 1.71 -11.70
N ASP A 547 -19.33 1.76 -13.01
CA ASP A 547 -18.68 0.90 -14.00
C ASP A 547 -17.55 1.61 -14.76
N LYS A 548 -17.54 2.95 -14.75
CA LYS A 548 -16.59 3.80 -15.46
C LYS A 548 -16.15 5.00 -14.61
N PRO A 549 -14.93 5.51 -14.84
CA PRO A 549 -14.48 6.74 -14.20
C PRO A 549 -15.46 7.89 -14.50
N GLN A 550 -15.80 8.66 -13.47
CA GLN A 550 -16.56 9.90 -13.63
C GLN A 550 -15.70 11.03 -14.20
N PRO A 551 -16.30 12.14 -14.67
CA PRO A 551 -15.52 13.34 -14.96
C PRO A 551 -14.76 13.82 -13.71
N ILE A 552 -13.51 14.25 -13.91
CA ILE A 552 -12.69 14.80 -12.83
C ILE A 552 -13.44 15.95 -12.14
N SER A 553 -13.44 15.92 -10.81
CA SER A 553 -14.09 16.93 -9.98
C SER A 553 -13.66 18.36 -10.37
N PRO A 554 -14.58 19.34 -10.40
CA PRO A 554 -14.24 20.75 -10.67
C PRO A 554 -13.34 21.36 -9.59
N PHE A 555 -13.21 20.68 -8.45
CA PHE A 555 -12.37 21.06 -7.33
C PHE A 555 -10.94 20.52 -7.40
N ALA A 556 -10.71 19.55 -8.29
CA ALA A 556 -9.39 19.02 -8.52
C ALA A 556 -8.50 20.03 -9.27
N PRO A 557 -7.17 19.99 -9.07
CA PRO A 557 -6.26 20.77 -9.88
C PRO A 557 -6.48 20.45 -11.36
N LYS A 558 -6.46 21.47 -12.21
CA LYS A 558 -6.52 21.31 -13.66
C LYS A 558 -5.11 21.30 -14.21
N ILE A 559 -4.77 20.25 -14.94
CA ILE A 559 -3.47 20.06 -15.58
C ILE A 559 -3.70 20.18 -17.07
N LEU A 560 -3.13 21.21 -17.67
CA LEU A 560 -3.17 21.42 -19.10
C LEU A 560 -1.77 21.16 -19.66
N THR A 561 -1.67 20.17 -20.53
CA THR A 561 -0.45 19.86 -21.25
C THR A 561 -0.53 20.47 -22.65
N MET A 562 0.52 21.18 -23.04
CA MET A 562 0.69 21.66 -24.41
C MET A 562 2.14 21.44 -24.86
N LYS A 563 2.35 21.34 -26.17
CA LYS A 563 3.68 21.21 -26.74
C LYS A 563 4.09 22.52 -27.41
N ILE A 564 5.29 22.97 -27.14
CA ILE A 564 5.93 24.13 -27.79
C ILE A 564 7.18 23.67 -28.53
N SER A 565 7.70 24.49 -29.43
CA SER A 565 8.96 24.20 -30.09
C SER A 565 10.13 24.31 -29.09
N PRO A 566 11.09 23.36 -29.07
CA PRO A 566 12.18 23.36 -28.07
C PRO A 566 13.02 24.65 -28.04
N ASP A 567 13.18 25.34 -29.17
CA ASP A 567 13.87 26.63 -29.26
C ASP A 567 13.13 27.78 -28.52
N LYS A 568 11.83 27.61 -28.22
CA LYS A 568 11.00 28.59 -27.51
C LYS A 568 10.97 28.39 -26.00
N ILE A 569 11.52 27.28 -25.49
CA ILE A 569 11.61 27.03 -24.04
C ILE A 569 12.35 28.18 -23.35
N GLY A 570 13.48 28.63 -23.93
CA GLY A 570 14.25 29.75 -23.40
C GLY A 570 13.46 31.07 -23.33
N ALA A 571 12.58 31.33 -24.30
CA ALA A 571 11.74 32.53 -24.32
C ALA A 571 10.63 32.47 -23.25
N LEU A 572 10.05 31.28 -23.04
CA LEU A 572 9.04 31.04 -22.01
C LEU A 572 9.63 31.17 -20.59
N ILE A 573 10.80 30.61 -20.35
CA ILE A 573 11.49 30.70 -19.05
C ILE A 573 11.96 32.14 -18.79
N GLY A 574 12.60 32.75 -19.79
CA GLY A 574 13.22 34.07 -19.71
C GLY A 574 14.47 34.11 -18.81
N PRO A 575 15.21 35.23 -18.77
CA PRO A 575 16.43 35.35 -17.98
C PRO A 575 16.19 35.06 -16.50
N GLY A 576 16.88 34.06 -15.94
CA GLY A 576 16.73 33.65 -14.53
C GLY A 576 15.34 33.12 -14.14
N GLY A 577 14.53 32.69 -15.11
CA GLY A 577 13.16 32.24 -14.87
C GLY A 577 12.16 33.37 -14.63
N LYS A 578 12.50 34.62 -15.00
CA LYS A 578 11.64 35.79 -14.71
C LYS A 578 10.27 35.70 -15.38
N ASN A 579 10.20 35.25 -16.64
CA ASN A 579 8.95 35.21 -17.40
C ASN A 579 8.00 34.15 -16.85
N ILE A 580 8.51 32.93 -16.62
CA ILE A 580 7.71 31.83 -16.08
C ILE A 580 7.23 32.15 -14.65
N LYS A 581 8.07 32.75 -13.79
CA LYS A 581 7.66 33.21 -12.45
C LYS A 581 6.57 34.27 -12.50
N ALA A 582 6.65 35.21 -13.46
CA ALA A 582 5.62 36.24 -13.64
C ALA A 582 4.29 35.64 -14.08
N LEU A 583 4.29 34.69 -15.03
CA LEU A 583 3.10 33.96 -15.47
C LEU A 583 2.48 33.16 -14.31
N CYS A 584 3.30 32.40 -13.57
CA CYS A 584 2.86 31.65 -12.40
C CYS A 584 2.19 32.56 -11.36
N ALA A 585 2.80 33.71 -11.06
CA ALA A 585 2.26 34.68 -10.10
C ALA A 585 0.97 35.37 -10.60
N GLN A 586 0.92 35.74 -11.89
CA GLN A 586 -0.22 36.46 -12.48
C GLN A 586 -1.47 35.59 -12.54
N TYR A 587 -1.34 34.33 -12.95
CA TYR A 587 -2.47 33.42 -13.13
C TYR A 587 -2.70 32.49 -11.93
N GLY A 588 -1.81 32.52 -10.93
CA GLY A 588 -1.89 31.62 -9.77
C GLY A 588 -1.71 30.14 -10.14
N VAL A 589 -0.88 29.88 -11.15
CA VAL A 589 -0.60 28.54 -11.69
C VAL A 589 0.85 28.14 -11.40
N THR A 590 1.16 26.86 -11.53
CA THR A 590 2.54 26.38 -11.66
C THR A 590 2.75 25.94 -13.10
N ILE A 591 3.85 26.32 -13.72
CA ILE A 591 4.20 25.92 -15.09
C ILE A 591 5.50 25.13 -15.01
N ASN A 592 5.47 23.88 -15.48
CA ASN A 592 6.63 23.04 -15.64
C ASN A 592 6.93 22.85 -17.14
N THR A 593 8.20 22.82 -17.50
CA THR A 593 8.67 22.70 -18.89
C THR A 593 9.72 21.60 -18.97
N GLU A 594 9.54 20.68 -19.91
CA GLU A 594 10.49 19.61 -20.22
C GLU A 594 11.35 19.98 -21.44
N ASP A 595 12.52 19.36 -21.55
CA ASP A 595 13.50 19.63 -22.63
C ASP A 595 12.96 19.27 -24.03
N ASP A 596 11.93 18.42 -24.11
CA ASP A 596 11.28 18.02 -25.36
C ASP A 596 10.22 19.03 -25.85
N GLY A 597 10.05 20.16 -25.15
CA GLY A 597 9.06 21.19 -25.43
C GLY A 597 7.70 20.93 -24.79
N THR A 598 7.54 19.91 -23.94
CA THR A 598 6.30 19.71 -23.19
C THR A 598 6.16 20.74 -22.08
N VAL A 599 5.02 21.45 -22.05
CA VAL A 599 4.68 22.43 -21.01
C VAL A 599 3.44 21.94 -20.27
N GLN A 600 3.55 21.77 -18.97
CA GLN A 600 2.46 21.39 -18.08
C GLN A 600 2.07 22.57 -17.20
N ILE A 601 0.80 22.97 -17.26
CA ILE A 601 0.25 24.11 -16.53
C ILE A 601 -0.73 23.60 -15.48
N TYR A 602 -0.37 23.75 -14.21
CA TYR A 602 -1.16 23.34 -13.06
C TYR A 602 -1.90 24.55 -12.49
N GLY A 603 -3.23 24.58 -12.64
CA GLY A 603 -4.08 25.61 -12.04
C GLY A 603 -4.97 25.04 -10.94
N LYS A 604 -5.21 25.84 -9.89
CA LYS A 604 -6.20 25.51 -8.85
C LYS A 604 -7.63 25.45 -9.41
N THR A 605 -7.88 26.15 -10.51
CA THR A 605 -9.16 26.14 -11.24
C THR A 605 -8.95 26.01 -12.74
N GLY A 606 -9.95 25.51 -13.47
CA GLY A 606 -9.87 25.39 -14.93
C GLY A 606 -9.70 26.73 -15.63
N LYS A 607 -10.29 27.81 -15.10
CA LYS A 607 -10.18 29.14 -15.67
C LYS A 607 -8.75 29.68 -15.59
N SER A 608 -8.12 29.59 -14.42
CA SER A 608 -6.72 30.01 -14.24
C SER A 608 -5.75 29.24 -15.14
N ALA A 609 -5.98 27.92 -15.30
CA ALA A 609 -5.13 27.09 -16.15
C ALA A 609 -5.26 27.47 -17.63
N GLU A 610 -6.48 27.67 -18.14
CA GLU A 610 -6.69 28.06 -19.54
C GLU A 610 -6.17 29.45 -19.88
N GLU A 611 -6.36 30.43 -18.99
CA GLU A 611 -5.82 31.78 -19.18
C GLU A 611 -4.28 31.76 -19.25
N ALA A 612 -3.64 30.97 -18.37
CA ALA A 612 -2.20 30.75 -18.43
C ALA A 612 -1.77 30.01 -19.72
N ARG A 613 -2.52 29.00 -20.16
CA ARG A 613 -2.25 28.28 -21.41
C ARG A 613 -2.30 29.20 -22.62
N LEU A 614 -3.28 30.10 -22.68
CA LEU A 614 -3.37 31.10 -23.74
C LEU A 614 -2.20 32.08 -23.70
N ALA A 615 -1.76 32.50 -22.52
CA ALA A 615 -0.60 33.37 -22.37
C ALA A 615 0.70 32.69 -22.81
N VAL A 616 0.92 31.43 -22.39
CA VAL A 616 2.06 30.61 -22.83
C VAL A 616 2.04 30.43 -24.34
N LYS A 617 0.87 30.10 -24.89
CA LYS A 617 0.65 29.95 -26.33
C LYS A 617 0.99 31.23 -27.09
N GLY A 618 0.55 32.40 -26.60
CA GLY A 618 0.86 33.69 -27.21
C GLY A 618 2.35 34.05 -27.24
N ILE A 619 3.12 33.61 -26.22
CA ILE A 619 4.57 33.81 -26.16
C ILE A 619 5.30 32.87 -27.14
N CYS A 620 4.83 31.63 -27.24
CA CYS A 620 5.54 30.56 -27.95
C CYS A 620 5.12 30.42 -29.42
N GLU A 621 3.90 30.83 -29.80
CA GLU A 621 3.45 30.79 -31.19
C GLU A 621 4.12 31.90 -32.00
N ASP A 622 4.79 31.51 -33.08
CA ASP A 622 5.21 32.45 -34.10
C ASP A 622 4.01 32.81 -34.99
N PRO A 623 3.84 34.11 -35.30
CA PRO A 623 2.76 34.54 -36.15
C PRO A 623 2.99 33.99 -37.58
N GLU A 624 1.97 33.32 -38.11
CA GLU A 624 2.01 32.66 -39.41
C GLU A 624 1.77 33.66 -40.53
N ILE A 625 2.63 33.63 -41.55
CA ILE A 625 2.50 34.47 -42.74
C ILE A 625 1.22 34.06 -43.49
N GLY A 626 0.36 35.04 -43.76
CA GLY A 626 -0.92 34.86 -44.42
C GLY A 626 -2.11 34.77 -43.47
N THR A 627 -1.90 34.63 -42.16
CA THR A 627 -3.00 34.54 -41.19
C THR A 627 -3.53 35.94 -40.82
N ILE A 628 -4.86 36.06 -40.68
CA ILE A 628 -5.54 37.28 -40.23
C ILE A 628 -5.68 37.23 -38.71
N TYR A 629 -5.13 38.24 -38.04
CA TYR A 629 -5.19 38.43 -36.60
C TYR A 629 -6.08 39.63 -36.24
N ASN A 630 -6.86 39.53 -35.16
CA ASN A 630 -7.54 40.68 -34.57
C ASN A 630 -6.60 41.37 -33.60
N GLY A 631 -5.84 42.34 -34.09
CA GLY A 631 -4.82 43.02 -33.33
C GLY A 631 -5.29 44.35 -32.72
N THR A 632 -4.63 44.77 -31.63
CA THR A 632 -4.93 46.06 -30.97
C THR A 632 -3.88 47.09 -31.34
N VAL A 633 -4.30 48.27 -31.80
CA VAL A 633 -3.39 49.38 -32.12
C VAL A 633 -2.75 49.90 -30.83
N LYS A 634 -1.44 49.73 -30.67
CA LYS A 634 -0.69 50.21 -29.49
C LYS A 634 -0.20 51.63 -29.66
N ARG A 635 0.24 51.97 -30.87
CA ARG A 635 0.96 53.21 -31.16
C ARG A 635 0.72 53.62 -32.60
N ILE A 636 0.43 54.89 -32.81
CA ILE A 636 0.30 55.46 -34.16
C ILE A 636 1.52 56.34 -34.44
N MET A 637 2.12 56.17 -35.62
CA MET A 637 3.21 56.97 -36.15
C MET A 637 2.79 57.57 -37.49
N ASP A 638 3.51 58.60 -37.96
CA ASP A 638 3.17 59.27 -39.23
C ASP A 638 3.21 58.33 -40.44
N PHE A 639 4.01 57.26 -40.38
CA PHE A 639 4.21 56.30 -41.46
C PHE A 639 3.44 54.98 -41.30
N GLY A 640 2.72 54.78 -40.19
CA GLY A 640 1.98 53.54 -39.95
C GLY A 640 1.51 53.36 -38.51
N ALA A 641 0.84 52.25 -38.24
CA ALA A 641 0.38 51.87 -36.90
C ALA A 641 1.06 50.58 -36.44
N PHE A 642 1.54 50.58 -35.20
CA PHE A 642 2.01 49.37 -34.54
C PHE A 642 0.82 48.65 -33.90
N VAL A 643 0.58 47.43 -34.36
CA VAL A 643 -0.57 46.61 -33.96
C VAL A 643 -0.03 45.37 -33.27
N GLU A 644 -0.46 45.16 -32.03
CA GLU A 644 -0.15 43.93 -31.28
C GLU A 644 -1.08 42.82 -31.77
N ILE A 645 -0.52 41.79 -32.40
CA ILE A 645 -1.28 40.66 -32.97
C ILE A 645 -1.29 39.43 -32.04
N LEU A 646 -0.25 39.28 -31.21
CA LEU A 646 -0.11 38.29 -30.15
C LEU A 646 0.55 38.99 -28.94
N PRO A 647 0.33 38.52 -27.70
CA PRO A 647 0.92 39.12 -26.51
C PRO A 647 2.44 39.31 -26.65
N GLY A 648 2.90 40.56 -26.67
CA GLY A 648 4.32 40.91 -26.80
C GLY A 648 4.89 40.87 -28.23
N LYS A 649 4.07 40.59 -29.25
CA LYS A 649 4.47 40.63 -30.68
C LYS A 649 3.71 41.74 -31.41
N GLU A 650 4.43 42.83 -31.67
CA GLU A 650 3.95 43.98 -32.43
C GLU A 650 4.40 43.90 -33.89
N GLY A 651 3.47 44.17 -34.81
CA GLY A 651 3.78 44.35 -36.22
C GLY A 651 3.44 45.76 -36.70
N LEU A 652 4.14 46.21 -37.75
CA LEU A 652 3.89 47.50 -38.36
C LEU A 652 2.90 47.34 -39.51
N CYS A 653 1.75 48.00 -39.41
CA CYS A 653 0.86 48.23 -40.53
C CYS A 653 1.22 49.57 -41.16
N HIS A 654 1.94 49.53 -42.29
CA HIS A 654 2.36 50.74 -43.02
C HIS A 654 1.15 51.53 -43.55
N ILE A 655 1.26 52.85 -43.66
CA ILE A 655 0.15 53.73 -44.08
C ILE A 655 -0.46 53.32 -45.43
N SER A 656 0.36 52.80 -46.35
CA SER A 656 -0.07 52.31 -47.67
C SER A 656 -0.87 51.00 -47.62
N LYS A 657 -0.92 50.33 -46.47
CA LYS A 657 -1.63 49.08 -46.24
C LYS A 657 -2.86 49.25 -45.34
N LEU A 658 -3.23 50.50 -45.02
CA LEU A 658 -4.42 50.85 -44.24
C LEU A 658 -5.67 51.13 -45.08
N SER A 659 -5.52 51.58 -46.33
CA SER A 659 -6.66 51.80 -47.23
C SER A 659 -6.23 51.74 -48.68
N ARG A 660 -7.14 51.38 -49.59
CA ARG A 660 -6.93 51.50 -51.05
C ARG A 660 -6.95 52.96 -51.52
N GLN A 661 -7.52 53.87 -50.73
CA GLN A 661 -7.53 55.30 -51.00
C GLN A 661 -6.34 55.96 -50.31
N ARG A 662 -5.85 57.08 -50.87
CA ARG A 662 -4.72 57.82 -50.29
C ARG A 662 -5.13 58.38 -48.92
N VAL A 663 -4.47 57.90 -47.88
CA VAL A 663 -4.63 58.38 -46.50
C VAL A 663 -3.56 59.43 -46.23
N GLU A 664 -3.95 60.64 -45.83
CA GLU A 664 -2.99 61.70 -45.47
C GLU A 664 -2.42 61.52 -44.06
N LYS A 665 -3.25 61.08 -43.09
CA LYS A 665 -2.80 60.77 -41.73
C LYS A 665 -3.35 59.44 -41.23
N VAL A 666 -2.51 58.65 -40.58
CA VAL A 666 -2.90 57.36 -39.98
C VAL A 666 -4.01 57.52 -38.93
N SER A 667 -4.01 58.66 -38.22
CA SER A 667 -5.04 59.04 -37.24
C SER A 667 -6.45 59.19 -37.82
N ASP A 668 -6.57 59.36 -39.14
CA ASP A 668 -7.87 59.52 -39.80
C ASP A 668 -8.58 58.16 -39.96
N VAL A 669 -7.82 57.06 -39.88
CA VAL A 669 -8.30 55.69 -40.11
C VAL A 669 -8.28 54.86 -38.84
N LEU A 670 -7.29 55.08 -37.96
CA LEU A 670 -7.08 54.31 -36.74
C LEU A 670 -6.98 55.18 -35.50
N LYS A 671 -7.44 54.64 -34.37
CA LYS A 671 -7.25 55.21 -33.02
C LYS A 671 -6.40 54.27 -32.18
N GLU A 672 -5.59 54.83 -31.29
CA GLU A 672 -4.89 54.03 -30.28
C GLU A 672 -5.90 53.28 -29.39
N GLY A 673 -5.63 52.00 -29.14
CA GLY A 673 -6.54 51.09 -28.44
C GLY A 673 -7.63 50.46 -29.32
N GLN A 674 -7.75 50.82 -30.59
CA GLN A 674 -8.72 50.22 -31.51
C GLN A 674 -8.32 48.78 -31.89
N GLN A 675 -9.29 47.85 -31.89
CA GLN A 675 -9.10 46.50 -32.44
C GLN A 675 -9.40 46.49 -33.94
N ILE A 676 -8.48 45.94 -34.72
CA ILE A 676 -8.59 45.83 -36.19
C ILE A 676 -8.11 44.45 -36.70
N PRO A 677 -8.80 43.87 -37.71
CA PRO A 677 -8.31 42.67 -38.39
C PRO A 677 -7.12 43.00 -39.30
N VAL A 678 -5.96 42.38 -39.08
CA VAL A 678 -4.73 42.61 -39.85
C VAL A 678 -4.12 41.30 -40.31
N LYS A 679 -3.73 41.23 -41.59
CA LYS A 679 -3.07 40.06 -42.19
C LYS A 679 -1.55 40.20 -42.06
N LEU A 680 -0.88 39.15 -41.59
CA LEU A 680 0.59 39.11 -41.62
C LEU A 680 1.07 38.83 -43.05
N LEU A 681 1.78 39.77 -43.66
CA LEU A 681 2.26 39.65 -45.03
C LEU A 681 3.63 38.97 -45.11
N GLU A 682 4.53 39.35 -44.22
CA GLU A 682 5.89 38.81 -44.18
C GLU A 682 6.54 39.09 -42.82
N VAL A 683 7.57 38.31 -42.52
CA VAL A 683 8.51 38.56 -41.43
C VAL A 683 9.84 38.94 -42.08
N ASP A 684 10.33 40.15 -41.82
CA ASP A 684 11.55 40.65 -42.44
C ASP A 684 12.81 39.92 -41.92
N LYS A 685 13.97 40.17 -42.57
CA LYS A 685 15.26 39.56 -42.18
C LYS A 685 15.74 39.94 -40.76
N MET A 686 15.15 40.97 -40.15
CA MET A 686 15.41 41.41 -38.78
C MET A 686 14.34 40.91 -37.79
N GLY A 687 13.38 40.08 -38.23
CA GLY A 687 12.31 39.54 -37.40
C GLY A 687 11.11 40.48 -37.19
N ARG A 688 10.99 41.56 -37.96
CA ARG A 688 9.87 42.52 -37.85
C ARG A 688 8.67 42.02 -38.65
N LEU A 689 7.48 42.19 -38.08
CA LEU A 689 6.22 41.70 -38.63
C LEU A 689 5.58 42.79 -39.48
N ASN A 690 5.36 42.54 -40.77
CA ASN A 690 4.69 43.47 -41.67
C ASN A 690 3.21 43.10 -41.82
N LEU A 691 2.33 44.04 -41.47
CA LEU A 691 0.89 43.82 -41.38
C LEU A 691 0.13 44.59 -42.46
N SER A 692 -1.05 44.08 -42.83
CA SER A 692 -1.96 44.75 -43.78
C SER A 692 -3.41 44.68 -43.33
N TYR A 693 -4.04 45.85 -43.20
CA TYR A 693 -5.46 45.99 -42.87
C TYR A 693 -6.33 45.78 -44.11
N VAL A 694 -5.89 46.28 -45.27
CA VAL A 694 -6.62 46.16 -46.54
C VAL A 694 -6.73 44.70 -47.00
N ASP A 695 -5.61 43.96 -46.95
CA ASP A 695 -5.57 42.57 -47.41
C ASP A 695 -6.44 41.66 -46.52
N ALA A 696 -6.57 41.97 -45.22
CA ALA A 696 -7.48 41.28 -44.31
C ALA A 696 -8.96 41.54 -44.63
N LEU A 697 -9.33 42.78 -44.96
CA LEU A 697 -10.70 43.16 -45.32
C LEU A 697 -11.16 42.56 -46.66
N GLU A 698 -10.25 42.31 -47.58
CA GLU A 698 -10.55 41.73 -48.89
C GLU A 698 -10.79 40.22 -48.82
N GLU A 699 -10.04 39.53 -47.98
CA GLU A 699 -10.16 38.09 -47.80
C GLU A 699 -11.39 37.72 -46.94
N GLN A 700 -11.82 38.59 -46.02
CA GLN A 700 -13.12 38.45 -45.32
C GLN A 700 -14.35 38.71 -46.20
N LYS A 701 -14.19 39.33 -47.38
CA LYS A 701 -15.27 39.60 -48.34
C LYS A 701 -15.40 38.53 -49.43
N LYS A 702 -14.44 37.62 -49.53
CA LYS A 702 -14.54 36.38 -50.33
C LYS A 702 -15.18 35.29 -49.49
#